data_AF-A0A7Z2VX45-F1
#
_entry.id   AF-A0A7Z2VX45-F1
#
_cell.length_a   1.000
_cell.length_b   1.000
_cell.length_c   1.000
_cell.angle_alpha   90.00
_cell.angle_beta   90.00
_cell.angle_gamma   90.00
#
_symmetry.space_group_name_H-M   'P 1'
#
loop_
_entity.id
_entity.type
_entity.pdbx_description
1 polymer ?
#
loop_
_entity_poly.entity_id
_entity_poly.type
_entity_poly.pdbx_seq_one_letter_code
_entity_poly.pdbx_strand_id
1 'polypeptide(L)'
;MKMSNRPLAAYAASLTLLLAGCSSHDSNTGTSTGSTAASAPSITGQPASTVIASGSNAVLSVVASGTGATYQWYKDGAAIADATAASYTAIAAGTYYVVVTDATGSVSSANATVTVTDAPTITTQPASATILTGTSQTLGVEAGGAGLGYQWYKDGAAIAGATRPSYDAAAAGAYTVAVTNSAGSVTSSAATITVSSTLAAPAITTQPAALTVNAGSSATLKVAANGTSIAYQWYRNGTAIAGATGPAYTIPSASSASAGTYTVTVKNTAGSVTSSGAALAVNVLASGINTAAVVAAANAFLATLSSDQKTVATSSTASTTVQFAYTLDNAIQWTNLPGDRHGLRLNTTALTSAQLAAANAVIAQALSATGIELANELRAADEVLANAQASGGGTAPGGGGGTPPTGTDPGTGGTPPTGTDPGTGGTPPSGTDPGAGGTPPTGGTGGAGGYGSGQYSIAFVGTPSKTTPWILQLIGHHLAYNITYNTGKVSATPTFIGVEPPNWTVDASGAVSVTASAASAGVQHAPMEKQRKAVYDLAEAIQSDGTASAAAKLSTTFTDVIMGASGNSDGNFKSLAYPTSGRGLQYGAMNAAQQSYVRAAIAAWVNTQAADVSSTLLGAYLADDALAATYVAYGVGQGGKADFGAYPNAAAAPLDAQHSYIRIDGPRVWIEFVVQQGVVYGTDIHYHTLWRDKTADYGGSF
;
A
#
# COMPACT_ATOMS: atom_id res chain seq x y z
N MET A 1 -13.73 38.87 -44.15
CA MET A 1 -13.55 39.61 -45.42
C MET A 1 -14.63 39.14 -46.39
N LYS A 2 -15.41 40.08 -46.98
CA LYS A 2 -16.55 39.86 -47.89
C LYS A 2 -17.74 39.03 -47.35
N MET A 3 -18.94 39.47 -47.71
CA MET A 3 -20.25 38.85 -47.42
C MET A 3 -20.71 38.04 -48.64
N SER A 4 -21.70 37.16 -48.47
CA SER A 4 -22.84 37.09 -49.39
C SER A 4 -24.07 36.44 -48.74
N ASN A 5 -25.24 36.65 -49.35
CA ASN A 5 -26.57 36.46 -48.76
C ASN A 5 -27.16 35.04 -48.92
N ARG A 6 -28.21 34.76 -48.12
CA ARG A 6 -29.31 33.81 -48.43
C ARG A 6 -30.47 34.59 -49.12
N PRO A 7 -31.68 34.05 -49.44
CA PRO A 7 -32.20 32.68 -49.32
C PRO A 7 -33.07 32.19 -50.54
N LEU A 8 -33.81 31.09 -50.33
CA LEU A 8 -35.12 30.69 -50.94
C LEU A 8 -35.21 30.04 -52.35
N ALA A 9 -35.53 28.73 -52.30
CA ALA A 9 -36.76 28.10 -52.83
C ALA A 9 -36.89 27.56 -54.28
N ALA A 10 -37.61 26.42 -54.32
CA ALA A 10 -38.51 25.88 -55.36
C ALA A 10 -37.96 25.08 -56.58
N TYR A 11 -38.54 23.88 -56.70
CA TYR A 11 -38.65 22.97 -57.85
C TYR A 11 -38.58 23.57 -59.26
N ALA A 12 -37.79 22.95 -60.14
CA ALA A 12 -38.30 22.04 -61.20
C ALA A 12 -37.15 21.48 -62.07
N ALA A 13 -37.26 20.24 -62.53
CA ALA A 13 -36.42 19.68 -63.60
C ALA A 13 -37.19 18.60 -64.36
N SER A 14 -37.23 18.71 -65.68
CA SER A 14 -37.97 17.82 -66.59
C SER A 14 -37.06 17.33 -67.72
N LEU A 15 -37.56 16.30 -68.42
CA LEU A 15 -37.30 15.97 -69.83
C LEU A 15 -36.07 15.10 -70.20
N THR A 16 -36.40 13.92 -70.73
CA THR A 16 -35.79 13.23 -71.90
C THR A 16 -34.29 12.98 -72.01
N LEU A 17 -33.97 11.73 -72.40
CA LEU A 17 -33.48 11.52 -73.76
C LEU A 17 -34.17 10.32 -74.44
N LEU A 18 -34.20 10.33 -75.77
CA LEU A 18 -34.82 9.35 -76.68
C LEU A 18 -33.75 8.88 -77.69
N LEU A 19 -33.95 7.73 -78.36
CA LEU A 19 -33.48 7.30 -79.72
C LEU A 19 -33.25 5.76 -79.73
N ALA A 20 -33.32 5.01 -80.84
CA ALA A 20 -34.08 5.11 -82.11
C ALA A 20 -33.87 3.84 -82.98
N GLY A 21 -34.66 3.69 -84.06
CA GLY A 21 -34.61 2.59 -85.04
C GLY A 21 -35.98 1.89 -85.13
N CYS A 22 -36.79 1.92 -86.20
CA CYS A 22 -36.56 2.01 -87.66
C CYS A 22 -35.80 0.77 -88.20
N SER A 23 -36.23 0.08 -89.26
CA SER A 23 -37.14 0.42 -90.39
C SER A 23 -38.16 -0.73 -90.65
N SER A 24 -39.10 -0.72 -91.61
CA SER A 24 -39.22 0.06 -92.87
C SER A 24 -40.67 0.35 -93.30
N HIS A 25 -40.82 1.22 -94.31
CA HIS A 25 -42.03 1.34 -95.13
C HIS A 25 -42.36 0.02 -95.86
N ASP A 26 -43.64 -0.18 -96.19
CA ASP A 26 -44.06 -0.07 -97.60
C ASP A 26 -45.51 0.43 -97.73
N SER A 27 -45.87 1.00 -98.88
CA SER A 27 -47.20 1.61 -99.08
C SER A 27 -47.87 1.12 -100.38
N ASN A 28 -49.04 0.48 -100.28
CA ASN A 28 -49.87 0.23 -101.44
C ASN A 28 -51.38 0.24 -101.11
N THR A 29 -52.18 0.77 -102.03
CA THR A 29 -53.65 0.81 -101.96
C THR A 29 -54.25 -0.33 -102.77
N GLY A 30 -55.02 -1.22 -102.14
CA GLY A 30 -55.72 -2.29 -102.85
C GLY A 30 -56.85 -2.90 -102.04
N THR A 31 -58.09 -2.75 -102.48
CA THR A 31 -59.24 -3.48 -101.95
C THR A 31 -59.19 -4.93 -102.41
N SER A 32 -59.06 -5.87 -101.47
CA SER A 32 -59.16 -7.31 -101.72
C SER A 32 -59.97 -7.99 -100.62
N THR A 33 -61.05 -8.67 -101.00
CA THR A 33 -61.89 -9.45 -100.08
C THR A 33 -61.39 -10.90 -100.03
N GLY A 34 -60.63 -11.26 -98.99
CA GLY A 34 -60.10 -12.62 -98.86
C GLY A 34 -59.57 -12.96 -97.47
N SER A 35 -60.35 -13.76 -96.72
CA SER A 35 -59.99 -14.57 -95.55
C SER A 35 -58.82 -14.08 -94.66
N THR A 36 -59.14 -13.37 -93.58
CA THR A 36 -58.22 -13.20 -92.45
C THR A 36 -58.09 -14.53 -91.69
N ALA A 37 -56.92 -15.17 -91.74
CA ALA A 37 -56.57 -16.20 -90.76
C ALA A 37 -56.58 -15.56 -89.36
N ALA A 38 -57.32 -16.16 -88.43
CA ALA A 38 -57.46 -15.59 -87.07
C ALA A 38 -56.14 -15.74 -86.30
N SER A 39 -55.64 -14.63 -85.75
CA SER A 39 -54.39 -14.57 -85.00
C SER A 39 -54.58 -14.88 -83.53
N ALA A 40 -53.56 -15.48 -82.91
CA ALA A 40 -53.46 -15.70 -81.47
C ALA A 40 -53.85 -14.45 -80.63
N PRO A 41 -54.42 -14.64 -79.43
CA PRO A 41 -54.84 -13.54 -78.57
C PRO A 41 -53.63 -12.68 -78.18
N SER A 42 -53.85 -11.37 -78.03
CA SER A 42 -52.81 -10.41 -77.63
C SER A 42 -53.17 -9.72 -76.32
N ILE A 43 -52.18 -9.49 -75.44
CA ILE A 43 -52.41 -8.84 -74.15
C ILE A 43 -52.09 -7.35 -74.27
N THR A 44 -53.10 -6.51 -74.07
CA THR A 44 -53.03 -5.04 -74.13
C THR A 44 -52.98 -4.37 -72.76
N GLY A 45 -53.35 -5.09 -71.69
CA GLY A 45 -53.19 -4.67 -70.30
C GLY A 45 -52.52 -5.77 -69.48
N GLN A 46 -51.36 -5.48 -68.90
CA GLN A 46 -50.55 -6.43 -68.12
C GLN A 46 -50.86 -6.30 -66.62
N PRO A 47 -50.75 -7.39 -65.83
CA PRO A 47 -50.82 -7.29 -64.37
C PRO A 47 -49.63 -6.51 -63.82
N ALA A 48 -49.85 -5.72 -62.76
CA ALA A 48 -48.83 -4.90 -62.12
C ALA A 48 -48.27 -5.55 -60.85
N SER A 49 -46.95 -5.50 -60.67
CA SER A 49 -46.29 -5.84 -59.40
C SER A 49 -46.75 -4.92 -58.27
N THR A 50 -46.87 -5.44 -57.05
CA THR A 50 -47.43 -4.70 -55.91
C THR A 50 -46.94 -5.20 -54.56
N VAL A 51 -47.09 -4.38 -53.53
CA VAL A 51 -46.79 -4.71 -52.13
C VAL A 51 -48.10 -4.77 -51.35
N ILE A 52 -48.34 -5.86 -50.62
CA ILE A 52 -49.51 -6.02 -49.74
C ILE A 52 -49.06 -6.15 -48.29
N ALA A 53 -49.88 -5.64 -47.37
CA ALA A 53 -49.70 -5.91 -45.94
C ALA A 53 -50.02 -7.39 -45.63
N SER A 54 -49.38 -7.93 -44.60
CA SER A 54 -49.68 -9.27 -44.08
C SER A 54 -51.18 -9.44 -43.79
N GLY A 55 -51.80 -10.51 -44.32
CA GLY A 55 -53.24 -10.75 -44.21
C GLY A 55 -54.15 -9.91 -45.12
N SER A 56 -53.60 -9.02 -45.96
CA SER A 56 -54.35 -8.25 -46.97
C SER A 56 -54.34 -8.96 -48.34
N ASN A 57 -54.94 -8.32 -49.36
CA ASN A 57 -54.95 -8.82 -50.74
C ASN A 57 -54.73 -7.68 -51.75
N ALA A 58 -54.39 -8.05 -52.99
CA ALA A 58 -54.46 -7.17 -54.15
C ALA A 58 -55.06 -7.91 -55.35
N VAL A 59 -55.84 -7.20 -56.17
CA VAL A 59 -56.39 -7.74 -57.42
C VAL A 59 -55.42 -7.50 -58.57
N LEU A 60 -54.86 -8.57 -59.10
CA LEU A 60 -54.17 -8.58 -60.39
C LEU A 60 -55.20 -8.70 -61.51
N SER A 61 -54.95 -8.08 -62.66
CA SER A 61 -55.84 -8.15 -63.81
C SER A 61 -55.08 -8.17 -65.13
N VAL A 62 -55.72 -8.69 -66.17
CA VAL A 62 -55.22 -8.71 -67.55
C VAL A 62 -56.30 -8.19 -68.49
N VAL A 63 -55.89 -7.54 -69.58
CA VAL A 63 -56.78 -7.18 -70.69
C VAL A 63 -56.22 -7.80 -71.96
N ALA A 64 -57.03 -8.59 -72.66
CA ALA A 64 -56.63 -9.31 -73.87
C ALA A 64 -57.63 -9.11 -75.01
N SER A 65 -57.14 -9.20 -76.25
CA SER A 65 -57.94 -9.12 -77.47
C SER A 65 -58.40 -10.50 -77.93
N GLY A 66 -59.69 -10.67 -78.16
CA GLY A 66 -60.28 -11.89 -78.70
C GLY A 66 -61.68 -12.13 -78.14
N THR A 67 -62.49 -12.94 -78.83
CA THR A 67 -63.83 -13.34 -78.36
C THR A 67 -63.84 -14.83 -78.02
N GLY A 68 -64.14 -15.18 -76.76
CA GLY A 68 -64.16 -16.58 -76.30
C GLY A 68 -62.85 -17.09 -75.70
N ALA A 69 -61.91 -16.20 -75.37
CA ALA A 69 -60.67 -16.57 -74.70
C ALA A 69 -60.90 -17.02 -73.24
N THR A 70 -60.17 -18.06 -72.82
CA THR A 70 -60.07 -18.55 -71.45
C THR A 70 -58.77 -18.07 -70.80
N TYR A 71 -58.75 -18.06 -69.47
CA TYR A 71 -57.62 -17.61 -68.66
C TYR A 71 -57.18 -18.74 -67.73
N GLN A 72 -55.90 -18.79 -67.38
CA GLN A 72 -55.38 -19.59 -66.28
C GLN A 72 -54.25 -18.81 -65.59
N TRP A 73 -54.44 -18.45 -64.32
CA TRP A 73 -53.39 -17.80 -63.52
C TRP A 73 -52.39 -18.81 -62.98
N TYR A 74 -51.15 -18.37 -62.85
CA TYR A 74 -50.02 -19.12 -62.32
C TYR A 74 -49.37 -18.33 -61.19
N LYS A 75 -48.82 -19.05 -60.20
CA LYS A 75 -47.98 -18.51 -59.13
C LYS A 75 -46.68 -19.31 -59.09
N ASP A 76 -45.54 -18.63 -59.21
CA ASP A 76 -44.19 -19.21 -59.15
C ASP A 76 -44.01 -20.43 -60.09
N GLY A 77 -44.68 -20.40 -61.25
CA GLY A 77 -44.68 -21.46 -62.27
C GLY A 77 -45.76 -22.54 -62.12
N ALA A 78 -46.45 -22.63 -60.98
CA ALA A 78 -47.55 -23.58 -60.76
C ALA A 78 -48.90 -22.96 -61.15
N ALA A 79 -49.78 -23.72 -61.81
CA ALA A 79 -51.15 -23.28 -62.10
C ALA A 79 -51.98 -23.17 -60.81
N ILE A 80 -52.71 -22.07 -60.66
CA ILE A 80 -53.59 -21.84 -59.51
C ILE A 80 -54.96 -22.47 -59.83
N ALA A 81 -55.40 -23.44 -59.03
CA ALA A 81 -56.69 -24.11 -59.24
C ALA A 81 -57.85 -23.11 -59.36
N ASP A 82 -58.74 -23.36 -60.32
CA ASP A 82 -59.97 -22.61 -60.64
C ASP A 82 -59.80 -21.11 -60.98
N ALA A 83 -58.58 -20.57 -60.95
CA ALA A 83 -58.26 -19.17 -61.25
C ALA A 83 -58.33 -18.88 -62.77
N THR A 84 -59.55 -18.80 -63.28
CA THR A 84 -59.89 -18.81 -64.72
C THR A 84 -60.54 -17.53 -65.24
N ALA A 85 -60.56 -16.48 -64.41
CA ALA A 85 -61.06 -15.15 -64.77
C ALA A 85 -59.95 -14.21 -65.28
N ALA A 86 -60.33 -13.10 -65.91
CA ALA A 86 -59.40 -12.03 -66.33
C ALA A 86 -58.78 -11.23 -65.16
N SER A 87 -59.10 -11.60 -63.91
CA SER A 87 -58.49 -11.07 -62.69
C SER A 87 -58.31 -12.16 -61.64
N TYR A 88 -57.34 -11.94 -60.74
CA TYR A 88 -57.04 -12.84 -59.62
C TYR A 88 -56.68 -12.06 -58.36
N THR A 89 -57.26 -12.45 -57.23
CA THR A 89 -57.01 -11.83 -55.92
C THR A 89 -55.85 -12.51 -55.22
N ALA A 90 -54.67 -11.90 -55.28
CA ALA A 90 -53.46 -12.41 -54.63
C ALA A 90 -53.42 -12.03 -53.14
N ILE A 91 -53.23 -13.05 -52.28
CA ILE A 91 -53.12 -12.94 -50.81
C ILE A 91 -51.74 -13.33 -50.27
N ALA A 92 -50.80 -13.69 -51.15
CA ALA A 92 -49.51 -14.27 -50.78
C ALA A 92 -48.38 -13.71 -51.65
N ALA A 93 -47.16 -13.71 -51.11
CA ALA A 93 -45.98 -13.30 -51.85
C ALA A 93 -45.65 -14.34 -52.94
N GLY A 94 -45.26 -13.88 -54.13
CA GLY A 94 -44.91 -14.73 -55.27
C GLY A 94 -44.92 -13.96 -56.59
N THR A 95 -44.46 -14.63 -57.65
CA THR A 95 -44.50 -14.12 -59.02
C THR A 95 -45.71 -14.68 -59.73
N TYR A 96 -46.61 -13.81 -60.17
CA TYR A 96 -47.87 -14.15 -60.81
C TYR A 96 -47.85 -13.79 -62.29
N TYR A 97 -48.43 -14.66 -63.12
CA TYR A 97 -48.73 -14.38 -64.52
C TYR A 97 -50.00 -15.13 -64.93
N VAL A 98 -50.56 -14.80 -66.08
CA VAL A 98 -51.75 -15.46 -66.63
C VAL A 98 -51.50 -15.88 -68.07
N VAL A 99 -51.89 -17.12 -68.39
CA VAL A 99 -51.95 -17.60 -69.77
C VAL A 99 -53.37 -17.36 -70.28
N VAL A 100 -53.48 -16.67 -71.40
CA VAL A 100 -54.73 -16.42 -72.12
C VAL A 100 -54.74 -17.31 -73.35
N THR A 101 -55.81 -18.07 -73.57
CA THR A 101 -55.92 -19.04 -74.68
C THR A 101 -57.26 -18.91 -75.40
N ASP A 102 -57.25 -18.99 -76.73
CA ASP A 102 -58.46 -19.16 -77.52
C ASP A 102 -58.29 -20.26 -78.59
N ALA A 103 -59.23 -20.36 -79.53
CA ALA A 103 -59.22 -21.38 -80.59
C ALA A 103 -58.04 -21.27 -81.59
N THR A 104 -57.21 -20.23 -81.49
CA THR A 104 -56.10 -19.94 -82.41
C THR A 104 -54.71 -20.04 -81.75
N GLY A 105 -54.63 -19.98 -80.42
CA GLY A 105 -53.37 -20.13 -79.69
C GLY A 105 -53.42 -19.62 -78.24
N SER A 106 -52.25 -19.59 -77.60
CA SER A 106 -52.05 -19.12 -76.23
C SER A 106 -50.98 -18.03 -76.15
N VAL A 107 -51.13 -17.09 -75.21
CA VAL A 107 -50.14 -16.06 -74.86
C VAL A 107 -50.02 -15.93 -73.35
N SER A 108 -48.79 -15.72 -72.84
CA SER A 108 -48.54 -15.43 -71.42
C SER A 108 -48.45 -13.93 -71.17
N SER A 109 -48.96 -13.46 -70.03
CA SER A 109 -48.70 -12.10 -69.55
C SER A 109 -47.24 -11.90 -69.14
N ALA A 110 -46.85 -10.65 -68.95
CA ALA A 110 -45.69 -10.31 -68.15
C ALA A 110 -45.88 -10.79 -66.69
N ASN A 111 -44.76 -10.96 -65.98
CA ASN A 111 -44.74 -11.32 -64.56
C ASN A 111 -45.07 -10.11 -63.68
N ALA A 112 -46.03 -10.26 -62.79
CA ALA A 112 -46.32 -9.36 -61.68
C ALA A 112 -45.86 -9.98 -60.36
N THR A 113 -44.88 -9.35 -59.70
CA THR A 113 -44.41 -9.80 -58.38
C THR A 113 -45.26 -9.17 -57.28
N VAL A 114 -45.85 -10.02 -56.44
CA VAL A 114 -46.51 -9.61 -55.19
C VAL A 114 -45.53 -9.86 -54.04
N THR A 115 -45.27 -8.84 -53.21
CA THR A 115 -44.53 -9.00 -51.96
C THR A 115 -45.43 -8.73 -50.76
N VAL A 116 -45.31 -9.56 -49.73
CA VAL A 116 -45.98 -9.35 -48.44
C VAL A 116 -45.02 -8.59 -47.52
N THR A 117 -45.53 -7.64 -46.74
CA THR A 117 -44.77 -6.90 -45.72
C THR A 117 -45.55 -6.92 -44.40
N ASP A 118 -44.85 -7.16 -43.29
CA ASP A 118 -45.40 -7.06 -41.94
C ASP A 118 -45.28 -5.64 -41.39
N ALA A 119 -46.20 -5.26 -40.48
CA ALA A 119 -46.14 -3.99 -39.78
C ALA A 119 -44.93 -3.93 -38.82
N PRO A 120 -44.42 -2.73 -38.47
CA PRO A 120 -43.22 -2.62 -37.63
C PRO A 120 -43.47 -3.11 -36.20
N THR A 121 -42.41 -3.60 -35.56
CA THR A 121 -42.41 -4.00 -34.15
C THR A 121 -41.31 -3.25 -33.41
N ILE A 122 -41.54 -2.83 -32.16
CA ILE A 122 -40.52 -2.16 -31.33
C ILE A 122 -39.87 -3.22 -30.41
N THR A 123 -38.54 -3.36 -30.52
CA THR A 123 -37.75 -4.33 -29.73
C THR A 123 -37.15 -3.68 -28.47
N THR A 124 -36.77 -2.40 -28.56
CA THR A 124 -36.21 -1.63 -27.43
C THR A 124 -36.94 -0.30 -27.29
N GLN A 125 -37.54 -0.08 -26.12
CA GLN A 125 -38.31 1.12 -25.80
C GLN A 125 -37.41 2.27 -25.30
N PRO A 126 -37.80 3.54 -25.50
CA PRO A 126 -37.10 4.68 -24.90
C PRO A 126 -37.26 4.71 -23.38
N ALA A 127 -36.23 5.14 -22.67
CA ALA A 127 -36.18 5.17 -21.20
C ALA A 127 -36.43 6.57 -20.62
N SER A 128 -37.19 6.63 -19.52
CA SER A 128 -37.42 7.84 -18.72
C SER A 128 -36.15 8.34 -18.02
N ALA A 129 -36.01 9.65 -17.83
CA ALA A 129 -34.85 10.26 -17.17
C ALA A 129 -35.16 11.60 -16.50
N THR A 130 -34.30 11.99 -15.54
CA THR A 130 -34.28 13.35 -14.96
C THR A 130 -33.07 14.11 -15.52
N ILE A 131 -33.32 15.24 -16.16
CA ILE A 131 -32.28 16.14 -16.70
C ILE A 131 -32.23 17.46 -15.90
N LEU A 132 -31.12 18.19 -16.01
CA LEU A 132 -31.01 19.55 -15.44
C LEU A 132 -31.50 20.59 -16.45
N THR A 133 -32.05 21.71 -15.99
CA THR A 133 -32.43 22.84 -16.85
C THR A 133 -31.27 23.25 -17.77
N GLY A 134 -31.52 23.23 -19.09
CA GLY A 134 -30.51 23.56 -20.12
C GLY A 134 -29.64 22.39 -20.58
N THR A 135 -29.89 21.16 -20.11
CA THR A 135 -29.28 19.92 -20.62
C THR A 135 -30.30 19.09 -21.41
N SER A 136 -29.91 17.93 -21.94
CA SER A 136 -30.77 17.05 -22.73
C SER A 136 -30.37 15.59 -22.58
N GLN A 137 -31.36 14.68 -22.66
CA GLN A 137 -31.16 13.23 -22.70
C GLN A 137 -31.48 12.70 -24.09
N THR A 138 -30.58 11.93 -24.69
CA THR A 138 -30.89 11.16 -25.90
C THR A 138 -31.85 10.03 -25.57
N LEU A 139 -33.04 10.07 -26.17
CA LEU A 139 -33.97 8.95 -26.25
C LEU A 139 -33.66 8.14 -27.50
N GLY A 140 -33.85 6.82 -27.43
CA GLY A 140 -33.65 5.90 -28.56
C GLY A 140 -34.76 4.85 -28.62
N VAL A 141 -35.04 4.35 -29.82
CA VAL A 141 -35.91 3.21 -30.07
C VAL A 141 -35.22 2.25 -31.03
N GLU A 142 -35.38 0.94 -30.81
CA GLU A 142 -35.01 -0.08 -31.79
C GLU A 142 -36.29 -0.76 -32.28
N ALA A 143 -36.38 -0.99 -33.60
CA ALA A 143 -37.57 -1.53 -34.23
C ALA A 143 -37.22 -2.46 -35.39
N GLY A 144 -37.96 -3.56 -35.50
CA GLY A 144 -37.89 -4.54 -36.59
C GLY A 144 -38.93 -4.27 -37.66
N GLY A 145 -38.55 -4.48 -38.92
CA GLY A 145 -39.41 -4.35 -40.11
C GLY A 145 -38.66 -3.71 -41.28
N ALA A 146 -39.21 -3.85 -42.49
CA ALA A 146 -38.68 -3.19 -43.69
C ALA A 146 -39.28 -1.79 -43.88
N GLY A 147 -38.52 -0.86 -44.48
CA GLY A 147 -39.02 0.44 -44.92
C GLY A 147 -39.46 1.40 -43.78
N LEU A 148 -38.79 1.35 -42.63
CA LEU A 148 -39.20 2.07 -41.42
C LEU A 148 -39.00 3.60 -41.53
N GLY A 149 -40.09 4.34 -41.39
CA GLY A 149 -40.10 5.76 -41.01
C GLY A 149 -40.38 5.94 -39.51
N TYR A 150 -39.91 7.05 -38.94
CA TYR A 150 -40.08 7.39 -37.53
C TYR A 150 -40.72 8.78 -37.40
N GLN A 151 -41.46 9.02 -36.32
CA GLN A 151 -41.90 10.36 -35.90
C GLN A 151 -42.00 10.40 -34.37
N TRP A 152 -41.21 11.27 -33.72
CA TRP A 152 -41.31 11.50 -32.27
C TRP A 152 -42.43 12.46 -31.91
N TYR A 153 -43.02 12.26 -30.73
CA TYR A 153 -44.07 13.07 -30.15
C TYR A 153 -43.66 13.48 -28.73
N LYS A 154 -44.14 14.65 -28.30
CA LYS A 154 -44.05 15.14 -26.91
C LYS A 154 -45.46 15.49 -26.44
N ASP A 155 -45.89 14.87 -25.34
CA ASP A 155 -47.22 15.08 -24.74
C ASP A 155 -48.37 14.92 -25.75
N GLY A 156 -48.21 14.01 -26.73
CA GLY A 156 -49.16 13.76 -27.82
C GLY A 156 -49.00 14.63 -29.08
N ALA A 157 -48.20 15.70 -29.03
CA ALA A 157 -47.94 16.58 -30.18
C ALA A 157 -46.70 16.12 -30.97
N ALA A 158 -46.79 16.08 -32.31
CA ALA A 158 -45.69 15.66 -33.18
C ALA A 158 -44.53 16.69 -33.18
N ILE A 159 -43.30 16.22 -33.00
CA ILE A 159 -42.10 17.06 -33.00
C ILE A 159 -41.60 17.23 -34.44
N ALA A 160 -41.75 18.42 -35.00
CA ALA A 160 -41.42 18.70 -36.40
C ALA A 160 -39.98 18.30 -36.77
N GLY A 161 -39.83 17.42 -37.76
CA GLY A 161 -38.53 16.94 -38.26
C GLY A 161 -37.85 15.86 -37.41
N ALA A 162 -38.43 15.43 -36.30
CA ALA A 162 -37.88 14.37 -35.46
C ALA A 162 -38.18 12.97 -36.05
N THR A 163 -37.51 12.63 -37.15
CA THR A 163 -37.80 11.45 -37.98
C THR A 163 -36.71 10.37 -37.96
N ARG A 164 -35.92 10.31 -36.87
CA ARG A 164 -34.83 9.34 -36.66
C ARG A 164 -35.18 8.36 -35.52
N PRO A 165 -34.54 7.19 -35.43
CA PRO A 165 -34.69 6.28 -34.29
C PRO A 165 -34.16 6.82 -32.94
N SER A 166 -33.64 8.05 -32.90
CA SER A 166 -33.26 8.74 -31.66
C SER A 166 -33.63 10.22 -31.68
N TYR A 167 -33.80 10.80 -30.49
CA TYR A 167 -34.17 12.20 -30.29
C TYR A 167 -33.60 12.76 -28.98
N ASP A 168 -32.97 13.94 -29.03
CA ASP A 168 -32.40 14.60 -27.83
C ASP A 168 -33.46 15.44 -27.11
N ALA A 169 -34.01 14.89 -26.03
CA ALA A 169 -35.05 15.53 -25.24
C ALA A 169 -34.46 16.50 -24.20
N ALA A 170 -34.65 17.80 -24.43
CA ALA A 170 -34.16 18.90 -23.59
C ALA A 170 -35.23 19.55 -22.70
N ALA A 171 -36.45 19.00 -22.65
CA ALA A 171 -37.59 19.58 -21.96
C ALA A 171 -38.42 18.51 -21.23
N ALA A 172 -39.11 18.89 -20.16
CA ALA A 172 -39.97 17.96 -19.41
C ALA A 172 -41.23 17.60 -20.20
N GLY A 173 -41.62 16.32 -20.19
CA GLY A 173 -42.78 15.79 -20.88
C GLY A 173 -42.72 14.28 -21.10
N ALA A 174 -43.82 13.70 -21.54
CA ALA A 174 -43.91 12.31 -21.99
C ALA A 174 -43.58 12.22 -23.49
N TYR A 175 -42.52 11.47 -23.83
CA TYR A 175 -42.05 11.29 -25.19
C TYR A 175 -42.42 9.90 -25.71
N THR A 176 -42.99 9.84 -26.91
CA THR A 176 -43.24 8.59 -27.65
C THR A 176 -42.72 8.71 -29.08
N VAL A 177 -42.57 7.57 -29.76
CA VAL A 177 -42.22 7.52 -31.18
C VAL A 177 -43.14 6.56 -31.92
N ALA A 178 -43.74 7.03 -33.00
CA ALA A 178 -44.41 6.18 -33.98
C ALA A 178 -43.38 5.65 -34.98
N VAL A 179 -43.44 4.36 -35.27
CA VAL A 179 -42.63 3.66 -36.27
C VAL A 179 -43.58 3.07 -37.30
N THR A 180 -43.38 3.42 -38.57
CA THR A 180 -44.36 3.20 -39.66
C THR A 180 -43.70 2.61 -40.89
N ASN A 181 -44.39 1.72 -41.60
CA ASN A 181 -44.04 1.29 -42.96
C ASN A 181 -45.30 1.14 -43.83
N SER A 182 -45.19 0.56 -45.02
CA SER A 182 -46.31 0.34 -45.95
C SER A 182 -47.38 -0.65 -45.47
N ALA A 183 -47.12 -1.41 -44.40
CA ALA A 183 -48.03 -2.40 -43.85
C ALA A 183 -48.72 -1.96 -42.55
N GLY A 184 -48.22 -0.92 -41.86
CA GLY A 184 -48.84 -0.40 -40.64
C GLY A 184 -47.93 0.50 -39.82
N SER A 185 -48.36 0.79 -38.59
CA SER A 185 -47.60 1.60 -37.62
C SER A 185 -47.74 1.04 -36.20
N VAL A 186 -46.71 1.23 -35.40
CA VAL A 186 -46.67 0.94 -33.96
C VAL A 186 -46.13 2.16 -33.21
N THR A 187 -46.55 2.37 -31.97
CA THR A 187 -46.09 3.49 -31.13
C THR A 187 -45.40 2.95 -29.87
N SER A 188 -44.31 3.60 -29.46
CA SER A 188 -43.56 3.24 -28.26
C SER A 188 -44.36 3.44 -26.97
N SER A 189 -43.89 2.83 -25.88
CA SER A 189 -44.24 3.30 -24.54
C SER A 189 -43.71 4.73 -24.32
N ALA A 190 -44.31 5.45 -23.39
CA ALA A 190 -43.90 6.81 -23.05
C ALA A 190 -42.62 6.82 -22.18
N ALA A 191 -41.58 7.50 -22.65
CA ALA A 191 -40.42 7.88 -21.86
C ALA A 191 -40.66 9.26 -21.23
N THR A 192 -40.75 9.32 -19.91
CA THR A 192 -40.97 10.57 -19.19
C THR A 192 -39.63 11.25 -18.93
N ILE A 193 -39.46 12.45 -19.48
CA ILE A 193 -38.39 13.35 -19.09
C ILE A 193 -38.91 14.32 -18.02
N THR A 194 -38.18 14.43 -16.92
CA THR A 194 -38.38 15.49 -15.92
C THR A 194 -37.20 16.45 -15.95
N VAL A 195 -37.46 17.74 -15.74
CA VAL A 195 -36.41 18.78 -15.68
C VAL A 195 -36.32 19.25 -14.23
N SER A 196 -35.16 19.06 -13.60
CA SER A 196 -34.85 19.68 -12.32
C SER A 196 -34.18 21.03 -12.52
N SER A 197 -34.72 22.06 -11.85
CA SER A 197 -34.05 23.36 -11.67
C SER A 197 -33.05 23.35 -10.51
N THR A 198 -33.08 22.34 -9.64
CA THR A 198 -32.17 22.18 -8.51
C THR A 198 -31.17 21.06 -8.77
N LEU A 199 -29.88 21.41 -8.71
CA LEU A 199 -28.79 20.47 -8.49
C LEU A 199 -28.50 20.43 -6.98
N ALA A 200 -28.12 19.27 -6.46
CA ALA A 200 -27.65 19.15 -5.08
C ALA A 200 -26.17 19.52 -4.97
N ALA A 201 -25.78 20.24 -3.91
CA ALA A 201 -24.38 20.43 -3.56
C ALA A 201 -23.73 19.06 -3.23
N PRO A 202 -22.42 18.88 -3.52
CA PRO A 202 -21.75 17.61 -3.28
C PRO A 202 -21.62 17.29 -1.79
N ALA A 203 -21.58 16.01 -1.46
CA ALA A 203 -21.38 15.50 -0.10
C ALA A 203 -20.17 14.56 -0.04
N ILE A 204 -19.25 14.81 0.89
CA ILE A 204 -18.11 13.91 1.15
C ILE A 204 -18.62 12.70 1.93
N THR A 205 -18.44 11.52 1.36
CA THR A 205 -18.85 10.21 1.91
C THR A 205 -17.70 9.47 2.58
N THR A 206 -16.45 9.85 2.34
CA THR A 206 -15.29 9.37 3.11
C THR A 206 -14.25 10.49 3.18
N GLN A 207 -13.92 10.89 4.41
CA GLN A 207 -12.91 11.92 4.70
C GLN A 207 -11.50 11.40 4.39
N PRO A 208 -10.54 12.29 4.06
CA PRO A 208 -9.13 11.90 4.01
C PRO A 208 -8.62 11.54 5.41
N ALA A 209 -7.93 10.41 5.51
CA ALA A 209 -7.26 9.98 6.74
C ALA A 209 -5.91 10.69 6.91
N ALA A 210 -5.49 10.87 8.17
CA ALA A 210 -4.12 11.26 8.49
C ALA A 210 -3.13 10.17 8.05
N LEU A 211 -1.91 10.57 7.68
CA LEU A 211 -0.90 9.69 7.11
C LEU A 211 0.49 10.10 7.63
N THR A 212 1.34 9.11 7.85
CA THR A 212 2.75 9.28 8.23
C THR A 212 3.61 8.52 7.23
N VAL A 213 4.61 9.16 6.62
CA VAL A 213 5.54 8.53 5.67
C VAL A 213 6.99 8.93 5.92
N ASN A 214 7.94 8.13 5.44
CA ASN A 214 9.36 8.46 5.51
C ASN A 214 9.78 9.42 4.39
N ALA A 215 10.68 10.36 4.69
CA ALA A 215 11.13 11.36 3.73
C ALA A 215 11.93 10.71 2.58
N GLY A 216 11.32 10.66 1.39
CA GLY A 216 11.75 9.90 0.22
C GLY A 216 10.62 9.07 -0.37
N SER A 217 9.74 8.53 0.48
CA SER A 217 8.62 7.65 0.10
C SER A 217 7.44 8.41 -0.52
N SER A 218 6.62 7.71 -1.30
CA SER A 218 5.38 8.27 -1.84
C SER A 218 4.28 8.37 -0.77
N ALA A 219 3.57 9.49 -0.71
CA ALA A 219 2.36 9.68 0.11
C ALA A 219 1.13 9.81 -0.78
N THR A 220 -0.02 9.22 -0.40
CA THR A 220 -1.28 9.39 -1.14
C THR A 220 -2.44 9.64 -0.19
N LEU A 221 -3.07 10.80 -0.31
CA LEU A 221 -4.34 11.14 0.33
C LEU A 221 -5.49 10.85 -0.64
N LYS A 222 -6.65 10.46 -0.10
CA LYS A 222 -7.85 10.08 -0.88
C LYS A 222 -9.11 10.67 -0.23
N VAL A 223 -10.13 10.93 -1.03
CA VAL A 223 -11.48 11.34 -0.58
C VAL A 223 -12.51 10.59 -1.41
N ALA A 224 -13.68 10.29 -0.82
CA ALA A 224 -14.86 9.87 -1.58
C ALA A 224 -15.96 10.91 -1.42
N ALA A 225 -16.67 11.23 -2.51
CA ALA A 225 -17.76 12.19 -2.51
C ALA A 225 -18.81 11.85 -3.57
N ASN A 226 -20.07 12.16 -3.25
CA ASN A 226 -21.22 11.99 -4.13
C ASN A 226 -21.63 13.35 -4.72
N GLY A 227 -22.07 13.35 -5.98
CA GLY A 227 -22.68 14.50 -6.64
C GLY A 227 -22.49 14.50 -8.16
N THR A 228 -23.40 15.13 -8.89
CA THR A 228 -23.29 15.29 -10.35
C THR A 228 -22.30 16.38 -10.72
N SER A 229 -21.47 16.14 -11.73
CA SER A 229 -20.51 17.08 -12.32
C SER A 229 -19.59 17.77 -11.30
N ILE A 230 -19.02 16.97 -10.38
CA ILE A 230 -18.18 17.46 -9.29
C ILE A 230 -16.72 17.65 -9.72
N ALA A 231 -16.08 18.69 -9.18
CA ALA A 231 -14.67 18.99 -9.31
C ALA A 231 -14.00 19.07 -7.94
N TYR A 232 -12.75 18.62 -7.84
CA TYR A 232 -11.95 18.63 -6.62
C TYR A 232 -10.89 19.74 -6.68
N GLN A 233 -10.46 20.23 -5.52
CA GLN A 233 -9.24 21.01 -5.35
C GLN A 233 -8.64 20.67 -3.98
N TRP A 234 -7.41 20.15 -3.95
CA TRP A 234 -6.69 19.93 -2.70
C TRP A 234 -5.96 21.19 -2.22
N TYR A 235 -5.85 21.33 -0.91
CA TYR A 235 -5.19 22.42 -0.20
C TYR A 235 -4.23 21.81 0.84
N ARG A 236 -3.20 22.56 1.19
CA ARG A 236 -2.28 22.27 2.30
C ARG A 236 -2.10 23.54 3.11
N ASN A 237 -2.30 23.47 4.42
CA ASN A 237 -2.23 24.61 5.34
C ASN A 237 -3.05 25.83 4.84
N GLY A 238 -4.22 25.57 4.24
CA GLY A 238 -5.10 26.59 3.63
C GLY A 238 -4.74 27.03 2.21
N THR A 239 -3.54 26.72 1.70
CA THR A 239 -3.08 27.12 0.36
C THR A 239 -3.44 26.06 -0.69
N ALA A 240 -4.00 26.48 -1.82
CA ALA A 240 -4.39 25.57 -2.91
C ALA A 240 -3.17 24.95 -3.60
N ILE A 241 -3.24 23.65 -3.89
CA ILE A 241 -2.16 22.91 -4.57
C ILE A 241 -2.44 22.90 -6.07
N ALA A 242 -1.57 23.52 -6.88
CA ALA A 242 -1.74 23.59 -8.33
C ALA A 242 -1.84 22.19 -8.96
N GLY A 243 -2.83 21.98 -9.84
CA GLY A 243 -3.06 20.71 -10.54
C GLY A 243 -3.67 19.58 -9.70
N ALA A 244 -3.83 19.73 -8.38
CA ALA A 244 -4.39 18.71 -7.51
C ALA A 244 -5.93 18.69 -7.55
N THR A 245 -6.49 18.21 -8.66
CA THR A 245 -7.94 18.28 -8.96
C THR A 245 -8.66 16.93 -9.06
N GLY A 246 -8.05 15.86 -8.55
CA GLY A 246 -8.65 14.51 -8.51
C GLY A 246 -9.15 14.09 -7.12
N PRO A 247 -9.88 12.96 -7.01
CA PRO A 247 -10.31 12.37 -5.72
C PRO A 247 -9.15 11.78 -4.89
N ALA A 248 -7.94 11.78 -5.42
CA ALA A 248 -6.71 11.48 -4.69
C ALA A 248 -5.63 12.51 -5.02
N TYR A 249 -4.75 12.77 -4.06
CA TYR A 249 -3.55 13.56 -4.24
C TYR A 249 -2.34 12.74 -3.81
N THR A 250 -1.39 12.55 -4.73
CA THR A 250 -0.17 11.77 -4.53
C THR A 250 1.05 12.67 -4.58
N ILE A 251 1.92 12.54 -3.59
CA ILE A 251 3.24 13.16 -3.51
C ILE A 251 4.25 12.04 -3.80
N PRO A 252 4.88 11.98 -4.99
CA PRO A 252 5.72 10.83 -5.38
C PRO A 252 6.94 10.60 -4.48
N SER A 253 7.46 11.66 -3.86
CA SER A 253 8.52 11.60 -2.85
C SER A 253 8.31 12.71 -1.83
N ALA A 254 8.06 12.33 -0.57
CA ALA A 254 7.74 13.24 0.52
C ALA A 254 9.01 13.83 1.18
N SER A 255 8.88 15.03 1.75
CA SER A 255 9.94 15.72 2.49
C SER A 255 9.36 16.42 3.74
N SER A 256 10.20 17.00 4.61
CA SER A 256 9.72 17.95 5.63
C SER A 256 8.88 19.08 5.00
N ALA A 257 9.34 19.58 3.85
CA ALA A 257 8.62 20.54 3.02
C ALA A 257 7.35 19.97 2.35
N SER A 258 6.92 18.74 2.67
CA SER A 258 5.61 18.15 2.34
C SER A 258 4.68 18.00 3.55
N ALA A 259 5.16 18.07 4.79
CA ALA A 259 4.33 17.86 5.99
C ALA A 259 3.28 18.99 6.22
N GLY A 260 2.18 18.69 6.89
CA GLY A 260 1.14 19.66 7.28
C GLY A 260 -0.29 19.14 7.16
N THR A 261 -1.26 20.02 7.32
CA THR A 261 -2.70 19.67 7.26
C THR A 261 -3.24 19.84 5.86
N TYR A 262 -3.76 18.77 5.29
CA TYR A 262 -4.36 18.73 3.96
C TYR A 262 -5.89 18.72 4.05
N THR A 263 -6.54 19.47 3.16
CA THR A 263 -8.00 19.43 2.95
C THR A 263 -8.31 19.36 1.46
N VAL A 264 -9.55 18.99 1.12
CA VAL A 264 -10.05 19.01 -0.25
C VAL A 264 -11.43 19.63 -0.31
N THR A 265 -11.60 20.58 -1.20
CA THR A 265 -12.92 21.15 -1.55
C THR A 265 -13.47 20.37 -2.73
N VAL A 266 -14.68 19.84 -2.59
CA VAL A 266 -15.47 19.24 -3.66
C VAL A 266 -16.58 20.23 -4.02
N LYS A 267 -16.75 20.57 -5.29
CA LYS A 267 -17.76 21.55 -5.75
C LYS A 267 -18.47 21.14 -7.03
N ASN A 268 -19.70 21.61 -7.20
CA ASN A 268 -20.40 21.70 -8.49
C ASN A 268 -21.09 23.08 -8.59
N THR A 269 -22.03 23.28 -9.52
CA THR A 269 -22.73 24.57 -9.68
C THR A 269 -23.77 24.87 -8.60
N ALA A 270 -24.14 23.91 -7.75
CA ALA A 270 -25.06 24.12 -6.63
C ALA A 270 -24.37 24.49 -5.32
N GLY A 271 -23.06 24.24 -5.19
CA GLY A 271 -22.31 24.56 -3.99
C GLY A 271 -21.02 23.75 -3.83
N SER A 272 -20.45 23.82 -2.64
CA SER A 272 -19.18 23.18 -2.30
C SER A 272 -19.14 22.70 -0.86
N VAL A 273 -18.47 21.58 -0.63
CA VAL A 273 -18.14 21.04 0.70
C VAL A 273 -16.62 20.89 0.81
N THR A 274 -16.07 21.14 1.99
CA THR A 274 -14.64 20.96 2.29
C THR A 274 -14.46 19.83 3.30
N SER A 275 -13.43 19.02 3.12
CA SER A 275 -13.11 17.91 4.03
C SER A 275 -12.66 18.38 5.42
N SER A 276 -12.67 17.45 6.38
CA SER A 276 -11.84 17.58 7.57
C SER A 276 -10.35 17.62 7.21
N GLY A 277 -9.53 18.17 8.10
CA GLY A 277 -8.08 18.22 7.92
C GLY A 277 -7.41 16.86 8.16
N ALA A 278 -6.72 16.35 7.16
CA ALA A 278 -5.84 15.20 7.26
C ALA A 278 -4.40 15.66 7.52
N ALA A 279 -3.81 15.29 8.65
CA ALA A 279 -2.40 15.55 8.90
C ALA A 279 -1.53 14.61 8.07
N LEU A 280 -0.60 15.15 7.28
CA LEU A 280 0.53 14.41 6.72
C LEU A 280 1.77 14.71 7.58
N ALA A 281 2.21 13.74 8.36
CA ALA A 281 3.53 13.75 8.98
C ALA A 281 4.56 13.17 8.00
N VAL A 282 5.77 13.75 7.99
CA VAL A 282 6.88 13.22 7.17
C VAL A 282 8.12 13.05 8.03
N ASN A 283 8.54 11.80 8.17
CA ASN A 283 9.61 11.39 9.05
C ASN A 283 10.96 11.68 8.39
N VAL A 284 11.68 12.67 8.94
CA VAL A 284 13.03 12.99 8.51
C VAL A 284 14.01 12.32 9.46
N LEU A 285 14.74 11.31 8.95
CA LEU A 285 15.91 10.73 9.61
C LEU A 285 16.95 11.84 9.88
N ALA A 286 17.76 11.73 10.93
CA ALA A 286 18.67 12.80 11.35
C ALA A 286 19.71 13.14 10.26
N SER A 287 20.02 14.43 10.04
CA SER A 287 21.01 14.86 9.05
C SER A 287 22.45 14.55 9.51
N GLY A 288 22.90 13.31 9.30
CA GLY A 288 24.25 12.87 9.68
C GLY A 288 25.33 13.48 8.78
N ILE A 289 25.96 14.54 9.27
CA ILE A 289 27.16 15.17 8.70
C ILE A 289 28.34 14.18 8.76
N ASN A 290 28.41 13.35 9.80
CA ASN A 290 29.41 12.30 9.97
C ASN A 290 29.39 11.24 8.84
N THR A 291 28.29 11.08 8.09
CA THR A 291 28.15 10.11 6.99
C THR A 291 29.36 10.11 6.05
N ALA A 292 29.89 11.30 5.70
CA ALA A 292 31.01 11.39 4.78
C ALA A 292 32.33 10.82 5.35
N ALA A 293 32.52 10.91 6.68
CA ALA A 293 33.69 10.43 7.39
C ALA A 293 33.56 8.94 7.76
N VAL A 294 32.38 8.49 8.21
CA VAL A 294 32.12 7.06 8.48
C VAL A 294 32.25 6.24 7.20
N VAL A 295 31.70 6.72 6.07
CA VAL A 295 31.86 6.05 4.76
C VAL A 295 33.33 6.00 4.32
N ALA A 296 34.14 7.02 4.65
CA ALA A 296 35.57 6.99 4.36
C ALA A 296 36.30 5.95 5.23
N ALA A 297 36.03 5.92 6.54
CA ALA A 297 36.59 4.93 7.46
C ALA A 297 36.17 3.49 7.11
N ALA A 298 34.89 3.26 6.80
CA ALA A 298 34.36 1.96 6.42
C ALA A 298 35.00 1.43 5.12
N ASN A 299 35.17 2.29 4.10
CA ASN A 299 35.87 1.91 2.88
C ASN A 299 37.38 1.71 3.10
N ALA A 300 38.01 2.46 4.01
CA ALA A 300 39.41 2.23 4.40
C ALA A 300 39.58 0.88 5.12
N PHE A 301 38.67 0.52 6.04
CA PHE A 301 38.64 -0.79 6.68
C PHE A 301 38.44 -1.90 5.64
N LEU A 302 37.44 -1.78 4.75
CA LEU A 302 37.25 -2.72 3.63
C LEU A 302 38.50 -2.86 2.76
N ALA A 303 39.26 -1.79 2.51
CA ALA A 303 40.51 -1.86 1.76
C ALA A 303 41.59 -2.73 2.44
N THR A 304 41.58 -2.86 3.78
CA THR A 304 42.53 -3.72 4.53
C THR A 304 42.18 -5.20 4.56
N LEU A 305 40.96 -5.60 4.15
CA LEU A 305 40.46 -6.99 4.27
C LEU A 305 40.78 -7.85 3.04
N SER A 306 40.94 -9.17 3.23
CA SER A 306 41.00 -10.14 2.13
C SER A 306 39.66 -10.25 1.39
N SER A 307 39.62 -10.96 0.26
CA SER A 307 38.36 -11.30 -0.43
C SER A 307 37.44 -12.12 0.49
N ASP A 308 37.99 -13.12 1.16
CA ASP A 308 37.24 -14.04 2.02
C ASP A 308 36.66 -13.32 3.25
N GLN A 309 37.38 -12.33 3.80
CA GLN A 309 36.89 -11.45 4.87
C GLN A 309 35.77 -10.49 4.40
N LYS A 310 35.55 -10.34 3.08
CA LYS A 310 34.48 -9.51 2.50
C LYS A 310 33.24 -10.31 2.14
N THR A 311 33.40 -11.43 1.43
CA THR A 311 32.29 -12.14 0.77
C THR A 311 31.71 -13.25 1.64
N VAL A 312 30.39 -13.18 1.91
CA VAL A 312 29.64 -14.14 2.74
C VAL A 312 29.93 -15.60 2.40
N ALA A 313 30.42 -16.35 3.39
CA ALA A 313 30.56 -17.80 3.31
C ALA A 313 29.18 -18.47 3.42
N THR A 314 28.95 -19.56 2.70
CA THR A 314 27.61 -20.17 2.52
C THR A 314 27.10 -20.99 3.71
N SER A 315 27.46 -20.61 4.94
CA SER A 315 26.97 -21.19 6.19
C SER A 315 26.47 -20.08 7.11
N SER A 316 25.16 -20.02 7.33
CA SER A 316 24.44 -18.95 8.06
C SER A 316 24.63 -18.98 9.58
N THR A 317 25.80 -19.44 10.05
CA THR A 317 26.07 -19.80 11.45
C THR A 317 27.45 -19.35 11.96
N ALA A 318 28.39 -18.99 11.07
CA ALA A 318 29.73 -18.54 11.46
C ALA A 318 30.31 -17.58 10.41
N SER A 319 29.75 -16.37 10.31
CA SER A 319 30.12 -15.43 9.25
C SER A 319 31.49 -14.77 9.52
N THR A 320 32.57 -15.34 8.98
CA THR A 320 33.92 -14.75 8.97
C THR A 320 34.04 -13.57 7.99
N THR A 321 32.97 -12.80 7.81
CA THR A 321 32.76 -11.93 6.64
C THR A 321 32.03 -10.66 7.02
N VAL A 322 32.43 -9.52 6.45
CA VAL A 322 31.90 -8.22 6.88
C VAL A 322 30.70 -7.71 6.05
N GLN A 323 30.54 -8.08 4.77
CA GLN A 323 29.64 -7.36 3.87
C GLN A 323 28.47 -8.21 3.36
N PHE A 324 27.24 -7.75 3.64
CA PHE A 324 25.97 -8.42 3.36
C PHE A 324 25.12 -7.60 2.39
N ALA A 325 24.10 -8.21 1.77
CA ALA A 325 23.17 -7.49 0.88
C ALA A 325 22.19 -6.62 1.67
N TYR A 326 21.77 -5.46 1.13
CA TYR A 326 20.81 -4.59 1.80
C TYR A 326 19.37 -5.13 1.69
N THR A 327 18.99 -6.00 2.63
CA THR A 327 17.67 -6.63 2.72
C THR A 327 17.17 -6.60 4.17
N LEU A 328 15.85 -6.67 4.36
CA LEU A 328 15.25 -6.77 5.70
C LEU A 328 15.82 -7.98 6.45
N ASP A 329 15.91 -9.15 5.79
CA ASP A 329 16.42 -10.37 6.41
C ASP A 329 17.83 -10.20 6.98
N ASN A 330 18.77 -9.59 6.24
CA ASN A 330 20.11 -9.30 6.74
C ASN A 330 20.11 -8.20 7.81
N ALA A 331 19.23 -7.21 7.67
CA ALA A 331 19.10 -6.11 8.62
C ALA A 331 18.52 -6.55 9.98
N ILE A 332 17.76 -7.65 10.05
CA ILE A 332 17.26 -8.25 11.31
C ILE A 332 18.09 -9.46 11.78
N GLN A 333 19.05 -9.96 11.00
CA GLN A 333 19.90 -11.11 11.34
C GLN A 333 21.02 -10.76 12.33
N TRP A 334 20.59 -10.58 13.57
CA TRP A 334 21.41 -10.40 14.77
C TRP A 334 20.57 -10.83 15.98
N THR A 335 21.21 -11.01 17.14
CA THR A 335 20.53 -11.43 18.37
C THR A 335 21.36 -11.07 19.61
N ASN A 336 20.69 -10.66 20.69
CA ASN A 336 21.31 -10.54 22.02
C ASN A 336 21.62 -11.90 22.65
N LEU A 337 20.92 -12.96 22.24
CA LEU A 337 21.13 -14.32 22.76
C LEU A 337 22.51 -14.89 22.36
N PRO A 338 23.04 -15.90 23.08
CA PRO A 338 24.20 -16.67 22.64
C PRO A 338 23.92 -17.34 21.29
N GLY A 339 24.77 -17.10 20.29
CA GLY A 339 24.60 -17.66 18.96
C GLY A 339 25.28 -16.87 17.84
N ASP A 340 24.74 -17.04 16.64
CA ASP A 340 25.48 -16.89 15.39
C ASP A 340 25.42 -15.48 14.83
N ARG A 341 26.21 -14.59 15.46
CA ARG A 341 26.30 -13.18 15.11
C ARG A 341 27.05 -12.97 13.78
N HIS A 342 26.48 -12.13 12.92
CA HIS A 342 27.11 -11.65 11.68
C HIS A 342 28.36 -10.79 11.94
N GLY A 343 29.25 -10.71 10.94
CA GLY A 343 30.38 -9.79 10.94
C GLY A 343 31.69 -10.34 11.49
N LEU A 344 32.79 -9.69 11.09
CA LEU A 344 34.15 -10.00 11.55
C LEU A 344 34.30 -9.67 13.03
N ARG A 345 34.83 -10.63 13.81
CA ARG A 345 35.09 -10.45 15.24
C ARG A 345 36.17 -9.39 15.45
N LEU A 346 35.97 -8.50 16.42
CA LEU A 346 36.83 -7.36 16.76
C LEU A 346 37.97 -7.80 17.71
N ASN A 347 38.74 -8.79 17.27
CA ASN A 347 39.82 -9.41 18.05
C ASN A 347 41.03 -9.72 17.16
N THR A 348 42.16 -10.08 17.78
CA THR A 348 43.43 -10.38 17.09
C THR A 348 43.51 -11.77 16.47
N THR A 349 42.47 -12.62 16.61
CA THR A 349 42.42 -13.94 15.95
C THR A 349 41.66 -13.89 14.62
N ALA A 350 40.74 -12.93 14.44
CA ALA A 350 40.01 -12.68 13.19
C ALA A 350 40.55 -11.50 12.36
N LEU A 351 41.21 -10.52 13.01
CA LEU A 351 41.76 -9.31 12.37
C LEU A 351 43.23 -9.10 12.74
N THR A 352 44.04 -8.68 11.77
CA THR A 352 45.39 -8.16 12.06
C THR A 352 45.32 -6.83 12.82
N SER A 353 46.38 -6.43 13.54
CA SER A 353 46.40 -5.17 14.30
C SER A 353 46.07 -3.93 13.44
N ALA A 354 46.44 -3.94 12.16
CA ALA A 354 46.10 -2.87 11.21
C ALA A 354 44.61 -2.88 10.80
N GLN A 355 44.05 -4.08 10.57
CA GLN A 355 42.62 -4.25 10.29
C GLN A 355 41.76 -3.88 11.50
N LEU A 356 42.17 -4.26 12.71
CA LEU A 356 41.50 -3.91 13.97
C LEU A 356 41.57 -2.41 14.25
N ALA A 357 42.71 -1.75 14.00
CA ALA A 357 42.82 -0.30 14.08
C ALA A 357 41.89 0.41 13.08
N ALA A 358 41.79 -0.11 11.85
CA ALA A 358 40.87 0.43 10.84
C ALA A 358 39.39 0.21 11.23
N ALA A 359 39.02 -0.95 11.79
CA ALA A 359 37.68 -1.22 12.31
C ALA A 359 37.30 -0.27 13.45
N ASN A 360 38.22 -0.07 14.40
CA ASN A 360 38.05 0.90 15.50
C ASN A 360 37.90 2.34 14.98
N ALA A 361 38.56 2.70 13.88
CA ALA A 361 38.38 4.00 13.23
C ALA A 361 36.97 4.16 12.60
N VAL A 362 36.28 3.08 12.20
CA VAL A 362 34.85 3.15 11.79
C VAL A 362 33.98 3.48 13.00
N ILE A 363 34.16 2.74 14.09
CA ILE A 363 33.39 2.90 15.34
C ILE A 363 33.56 4.32 15.90
N ALA A 364 34.78 4.85 15.88
CA ALA A 364 35.13 6.19 16.36
C ALA A 364 34.55 7.35 15.53
N GLN A 365 34.02 7.09 14.33
CA GLN A 365 33.30 8.09 13.52
C GLN A 365 31.78 7.99 13.69
N ALA A 366 31.27 6.84 14.14
CA ALA A 366 29.85 6.56 14.29
C ALA A 366 29.30 6.90 15.68
N LEU A 367 30.08 6.64 16.73
CA LEU A 367 29.70 6.84 18.13
C LEU A 367 30.36 8.10 18.74
N SER A 368 29.78 8.62 19.83
CA SER A 368 30.43 9.61 20.69
C SER A 368 31.49 8.96 21.59
N ALA A 369 32.28 9.78 22.29
CA ALA A 369 33.14 9.30 23.38
C ALA A 369 32.37 8.48 24.43
N THR A 370 31.12 8.84 24.76
CA THR A 370 30.26 8.07 25.68
C THR A 370 29.72 6.78 25.05
N GLY A 371 29.49 6.73 23.75
CA GLY A 371 29.15 5.48 23.06
C GLY A 371 30.33 4.50 22.98
N ILE A 372 31.55 5.02 22.77
CA ILE A 372 32.80 4.24 22.73
C ILE A 372 33.16 3.73 24.14
N GLU A 373 33.05 4.58 25.15
CA GLU A 373 33.17 4.22 26.57
C GLU A 373 32.20 3.08 26.92
N LEU A 374 30.90 3.26 26.68
CA LEU A 374 29.89 2.24 26.93
C LEU A 374 30.17 0.93 26.18
N ALA A 375 30.50 0.98 24.89
CA ALA A 375 30.81 -0.22 24.11
C ALA A 375 32.06 -0.98 24.59
N ASN A 376 33.02 -0.29 25.23
CA ASN A 376 34.18 -0.93 25.85
C ASN A 376 33.88 -1.49 27.24
N GLU A 377 33.11 -0.77 28.05
CA GLU A 377 32.66 -1.24 29.38
C GLU A 377 31.80 -2.51 29.27
N LEU A 378 30.87 -2.56 28.32
CA LEU A 378 30.07 -3.77 28.02
C LEU A 378 30.95 -4.95 27.59
N ARG A 379 31.92 -4.67 26.71
CA ARG A 379 32.89 -5.65 26.22
C ARG A 379 33.85 -6.14 27.32
N ALA A 380 34.06 -5.35 28.38
CA ALA A 380 34.81 -5.75 29.57
C ALA A 380 33.94 -6.56 30.54
N ALA A 381 32.67 -6.19 30.74
CA ALA A 381 31.71 -6.98 31.53
C ALA A 381 31.55 -8.40 30.96
N ASP A 382 31.44 -8.52 29.64
CA ASP A 382 31.46 -9.80 28.92
C ASP A 382 32.72 -10.63 29.19
N GLU A 383 33.88 -10.00 29.37
CA GLU A 383 35.13 -10.69 29.73
C GLU A 383 35.12 -11.14 31.20
N VAL A 384 34.53 -10.37 32.11
CA VAL A 384 34.32 -10.78 33.51
C VAL A 384 33.45 -12.04 33.58
N LEU A 385 32.33 -12.07 32.85
CA LEU A 385 31.46 -13.25 32.76
C LEU A 385 32.17 -14.48 32.18
N ALA A 386 32.96 -14.31 31.11
CA ALA A 386 33.72 -15.40 30.52
C ALA A 386 34.73 -16.01 31.51
N ASN A 387 35.42 -15.17 32.30
CA ASN A 387 36.35 -15.61 33.33
C ASN A 387 35.64 -16.23 34.54
N ALA A 388 34.47 -15.72 34.94
CA ALA A 388 33.65 -16.29 36.00
C ALA A 388 33.12 -17.70 35.66
N GLN A 389 32.75 -17.93 34.39
CA GLN A 389 32.40 -19.25 33.88
C GLN A 389 33.61 -20.19 33.83
N ALA A 390 34.75 -19.71 33.28
CA ALA A 390 35.95 -20.53 33.13
C ALA A 390 36.58 -20.95 34.47
N SER A 391 36.40 -20.15 35.53
CA SER A 391 36.89 -20.44 36.89
C SER A 391 35.90 -21.26 37.75
N GLY A 392 34.67 -21.48 37.29
CA GLY A 392 33.60 -22.07 38.11
C GLY A 392 33.15 -21.18 39.27
N GLY A 393 33.49 -19.88 39.24
CA GLY A 393 33.12 -18.89 40.26
C GLY A 393 31.74 -18.28 40.06
N GLY A 394 31.20 -18.33 38.84
CA GLY A 394 29.77 -18.08 38.61
C GLY A 394 28.91 -19.22 39.18
N THR A 395 27.69 -18.91 39.61
CA THR A 395 26.73 -19.95 40.01
C THR A 395 26.49 -20.89 38.82
N ALA A 396 26.69 -22.20 39.02
CA ALA A 396 26.50 -23.19 37.96
C ALA A 396 25.11 -23.03 37.31
N PRO A 397 24.97 -23.10 35.97
CA PRO A 397 23.77 -22.65 35.27
C PRO A 397 22.48 -23.28 35.80
N GLY A 398 21.77 -22.52 36.63
CA GLY A 398 20.40 -22.84 37.00
C GLY A 398 19.56 -22.88 35.73
N GLY A 399 18.70 -23.89 35.60
CA GLY A 399 17.93 -24.15 34.38
C GLY A 399 16.82 -23.13 34.09
N GLY A 400 17.16 -21.85 34.00
CA GLY A 400 16.32 -20.74 33.53
C GLY A 400 16.07 -20.82 32.02
N GLY A 401 15.65 -21.99 31.54
CA GLY A 401 15.20 -22.20 30.18
C GLY A 401 13.88 -21.48 29.96
N GLY A 402 13.95 -20.17 29.70
CA GLY A 402 12.83 -19.30 29.37
C GLY A 402 12.23 -19.65 28.02
N THR A 403 11.60 -20.82 27.91
CA THR A 403 10.73 -21.15 26.77
C THR A 403 9.65 -20.08 26.65
N PRO A 404 9.44 -19.50 25.46
CA PRO A 404 8.32 -18.59 25.24
C PRO A 404 6.98 -19.20 25.71
N PRO A 405 6.08 -18.40 26.29
CA PRO A 405 4.83 -18.92 26.86
C PRO A 405 3.87 -19.39 25.76
N THR A 406 4.01 -20.65 25.32
CA THR A 406 3.00 -21.37 24.54
C THR A 406 1.80 -21.64 25.43
N GLY A 407 0.82 -20.73 25.42
CA GLY A 407 -0.37 -20.81 26.25
C GLY A 407 -1.26 -22.00 25.89
N THR A 408 -1.22 -23.05 26.71
CA THR A 408 -2.18 -24.18 26.69
C THR A 408 -2.58 -24.57 28.10
N ASP A 409 -3.85 -24.97 28.26
CA ASP A 409 -4.53 -25.32 29.52
C ASP A 409 -3.93 -26.59 30.20
N PRO A 410 -4.15 -26.84 31.51
CA PRO A 410 -3.31 -27.76 32.30
C PRO A 410 -3.70 -29.25 32.20
N GLY A 411 -2.69 -30.15 32.23
CA GLY A 411 -2.91 -31.60 32.18
C GLY A 411 -1.75 -32.48 32.71
N THR A 412 -1.78 -32.81 34.01
CA THR A 412 -1.29 -34.06 34.64
C THR A 412 0.08 -34.68 34.27
N GLY A 413 1.11 -34.44 35.12
CA GLY A 413 1.83 -35.48 35.89
C GLY A 413 2.93 -36.37 35.24
N GLY A 414 4.12 -36.40 35.88
CA GLY A 414 5.22 -37.38 35.63
C GLY A 414 6.53 -37.01 36.36
N THR A 415 7.37 -37.99 36.73
CA THR A 415 8.60 -37.79 37.57
C THR A 415 9.92 -38.39 36.96
N PRO A 416 11.13 -37.95 37.40
CA PRO A 416 12.43 -38.20 36.73
C PRO A 416 13.39 -39.21 37.41
N PRO A 417 14.51 -39.62 36.73
CA PRO A 417 15.90 -39.54 37.31
C PRO A 417 17.05 -39.39 36.25
N THR A 418 18.38 -39.32 36.48
CA THR A 418 19.31 -38.63 37.44
C THR A 418 20.81 -38.78 36.97
N GLY A 419 21.68 -37.76 37.15
CA GLY A 419 23.18 -37.89 37.22
C GLY A 419 24.01 -37.55 35.95
N THR A 420 25.35 -37.36 35.97
CA THR A 420 26.37 -37.18 37.07
C THR A 420 27.73 -36.69 36.51
N ASP A 421 28.64 -36.20 37.37
CA ASP A 421 29.96 -35.53 37.10
C ASP A 421 31.11 -36.21 37.94
N PRO A 422 32.42 -35.81 38.04
CA PRO A 422 33.20 -34.66 37.52
C PRO A 422 34.67 -34.94 37.00
N GLY A 423 35.47 -33.87 36.72
CA GLY A 423 36.93 -33.93 36.50
C GLY A 423 37.66 -32.55 36.55
N THR A 424 38.94 -32.46 36.99
CA THR A 424 39.56 -31.19 37.46
C THR A 424 41.08 -30.99 37.20
N GLY A 425 41.56 -29.73 37.25
CA GLY A 425 42.88 -29.36 37.86
C GLY A 425 43.95 -28.62 37.00
N GLY A 426 44.59 -27.56 37.56
CA GLY A 426 45.87 -26.98 37.08
C GLY A 426 46.08 -25.47 37.35
N THR A 427 47.26 -25.05 37.87
CA THR A 427 47.60 -23.64 38.24
C THR A 427 49.08 -23.26 37.97
N PRO A 428 49.47 -21.96 37.96
CA PRO A 428 50.62 -21.45 37.18
C PRO A 428 51.80 -20.78 37.96
N PRO A 429 52.85 -20.36 37.23
CA PRO A 429 53.66 -19.15 37.52
C PRO A 429 54.04 -18.35 36.24
N SER A 430 54.68 -17.15 36.24
CA SER A 430 54.56 -15.90 37.04
C SER A 430 55.61 -14.88 36.53
N GLY A 431 55.27 -13.59 36.28
CA GLY A 431 56.26 -12.57 35.86
C GLY A 431 55.69 -11.18 35.53
N THR A 432 56.47 -10.10 35.70
CA THR A 432 55.98 -8.71 35.84
C THR A 432 56.90 -7.63 35.24
N ASP A 433 56.35 -6.57 34.60
CA ASP A 433 56.60 -5.13 34.89
C ASP A 433 55.64 -4.21 34.08
N PRO A 434 55.32 -2.95 34.49
CA PRO A 434 54.25 -2.13 33.89
C PRO A 434 54.70 -0.90 33.07
N GLY A 435 53.83 -0.35 32.21
CA GLY A 435 54.13 0.90 31.49
C GLY A 435 53.03 1.48 30.58
N ALA A 436 52.10 2.26 31.16
CA ALA A 436 51.27 3.30 30.52
C ALA A 436 50.89 3.18 29.03
N GLY A 437 49.76 2.52 28.73
CA GLY A 437 49.08 2.60 27.43
C GLY A 437 47.80 1.77 27.41
N GLY A 438 46.65 2.40 27.16
CA GLY A 438 45.32 1.76 27.25
C GLY A 438 44.99 0.82 26.09
N THR A 439 45.77 -0.23 25.88
CA THR A 439 45.42 -1.33 24.96
C THR A 439 44.31 -2.20 25.56
N PRO A 440 43.33 -2.67 24.77
CA PRO A 440 42.38 -3.68 25.23
C PRO A 440 43.07 -4.94 25.77
N PRO A 441 42.46 -5.67 26.73
CA PRO A 441 42.95 -6.97 27.17
C PRO A 441 43.15 -7.92 25.98
N THR A 442 44.22 -8.71 26.03
CA THR A 442 44.48 -9.78 25.05
C THR A 442 43.41 -10.85 25.20
N GLY A 443 42.53 -10.97 24.20
CA GLY A 443 41.30 -11.75 24.33
C GLY A 443 41.52 -13.22 24.62
N GLY A 444 40.84 -13.72 25.66
CA GLY A 444 40.78 -15.16 25.96
C GLY A 444 40.00 -15.94 24.90
N THR A 445 40.27 -17.25 24.83
CA THR A 445 39.41 -18.19 24.09
C THR A 445 38.06 -18.30 24.82
N GLY A 446 36.98 -17.85 24.18
CA GLY A 446 35.68 -17.62 24.83
C GLY A 446 35.12 -18.85 25.56
N GLY A 447 34.57 -18.61 26.76
CA GLY A 447 33.93 -19.63 27.59
C GLY A 447 32.62 -20.15 27.01
N ALA A 448 32.17 -21.30 27.55
CA ALA A 448 31.09 -22.11 26.99
C ALA A 448 29.72 -21.42 26.88
N GLY A 449 29.47 -20.31 27.59
CA GLY A 449 28.22 -19.54 27.52
C GLY A 449 28.12 -18.51 26.39
N GLY A 450 29.14 -18.34 25.53
CA GLY A 450 29.10 -17.34 24.45
C GLY A 450 29.29 -15.89 24.91
N TYR A 451 29.91 -15.71 26.07
CA TYR A 451 30.40 -14.44 26.62
C TYR A 451 31.86 -14.19 26.20
N GLY A 452 32.39 -13.01 26.54
CA GLY A 452 33.80 -12.64 26.34
C GLY A 452 33.99 -11.46 25.38
N SER A 453 35.02 -10.65 25.62
CA SER A 453 35.37 -9.48 24.82
C SER A 453 35.62 -9.81 23.34
N GLY A 454 36.12 -11.02 23.07
CA GLY A 454 36.35 -11.54 21.72
C GLY A 454 35.08 -11.89 20.94
N GLN A 455 33.89 -11.83 21.55
CA GLN A 455 32.60 -12.14 20.91
C GLN A 455 31.99 -10.99 20.12
N TYR A 456 32.56 -9.78 20.19
CA TYR A 456 32.05 -8.59 19.51
C TYR A 456 32.42 -8.61 18.02
N SER A 457 31.52 -8.19 17.14
CA SER A 457 31.67 -8.18 15.67
C SER A 457 31.29 -6.84 15.05
N ILE A 458 31.90 -6.55 13.89
CA ILE A 458 31.52 -5.47 12.98
C ILE A 458 30.97 -6.06 11.67
N ALA A 459 29.85 -5.52 11.17
CA ALA A 459 29.27 -5.88 9.87
C ALA A 459 28.75 -4.65 9.11
N PHE A 460 28.63 -4.80 7.80
CA PHE A 460 28.04 -3.86 6.86
C PHE A 460 26.88 -4.54 6.11
N VAL A 461 25.65 -4.09 6.35
CA VAL A 461 24.48 -4.52 5.56
C VAL A 461 24.31 -3.49 4.44
N GLY A 462 24.55 -3.89 3.19
CA GLY A 462 24.74 -2.97 2.07
C GLY A 462 26.20 -2.49 1.92
N THR A 463 26.47 -1.71 0.88
CA THR A 463 27.80 -1.18 0.57
C THR A 463 27.99 0.22 1.16
N PRO A 464 29.05 0.48 1.98
CA PRO A 464 29.30 1.79 2.56
C PRO A 464 29.38 2.93 1.55
N SER A 465 28.35 3.79 1.57
CA SER A 465 28.04 4.75 0.51
C SER A 465 27.47 6.06 1.06
N LYS A 466 27.66 7.16 0.31
CA LYS A 466 27.08 8.47 0.62
C LYS A 466 25.69 8.69 -0.02
N THR A 467 25.32 7.84 -0.98
CA THR A 467 24.17 8.05 -1.90
C THR A 467 23.23 6.85 -2.02
N THR A 468 23.53 5.74 -1.35
CA THR A 468 22.68 4.55 -1.25
C THR A 468 22.63 4.09 0.20
N PRO A 469 21.52 3.50 0.68
CA PRO A 469 21.39 3.10 2.07
C PRO A 469 22.28 1.91 2.43
N TRP A 470 22.82 1.93 3.66
CA TRP A 470 23.58 0.83 4.26
C TRP A 470 23.59 0.94 5.80
N ILE A 471 23.83 -0.18 6.50
CA ILE A 471 23.87 -0.26 7.96
C ILE A 471 25.28 -0.61 8.43
N LEU A 472 25.82 0.16 9.38
CA LEU A 472 26.91 -0.27 10.26
C LEU A 472 26.30 -1.04 11.44
N GLN A 473 26.65 -2.31 11.57
CA GLN A 473 26.32 -3.12 12.73
C GLN A 473 27.55 -3.28 13.62
N LEU A 474 27.40 -2.98 14.91
CA LEU A 474 28.34 -3.30 15.97
C LEU A 474 27.60 -4.11 17.02
N ILE A 475 27.89 -5.40 17.10
CA ILE A 475 27.11 -6.37 17.88
C ILE A 475 28.02 -7.23 18.78
N GLY A 476 27.53 -7.60 19.95
CA GLY A 476 28.19 -8.44 20.96
C GLY A 476 27.15 -9.27 21.70
N HIS A 477 27.43 -9.72 22.93
CA HIS A 477 26.38 -10.35 23.76
C HIS A 477 25.48 -9.25 24.33
N HIS A 478 26.08 -8.33 25.08
CA HIS A 478 25.38 -7.25 25.75
C HIS A 478 25.22 -5.98 24.89
N LEU A 479 25.34 -6.07 23.56
CA LEU A 479 25.26 -4.91 22.67
C LEU A 479 24.76 -5.25 21.27
N ALA A 480 23.90 -4.39 20.72
CA ALA A 480 23.69 -4.27 19.30
C ALA A 480 23.34 -2.84 18.88
N TYR A 481 24.23 -2.16 18.15
CA TYR A 481 23.94 -0.92 17.43
C TYR A 481 23.70 -1.22 15.95
N ASN A 482 22.61 -0.68 15.38
CA ASN A 482 22.28 -0.78 13.94
C ASN A 482 22.21 0.63 13.33
N ILE A 483 23.37 1.23 13.06
CA ILE A 483 23.46 2.62 12.61
C ILE A 483 23.29 2.66 11.09
N THR A 484 22.14 3.11 10.62
CA THR A 484 21.82 3.15 9.19
C THR A 484 22.12 4.51 8.58
N TYR A 485 22.96 4.54 7.55
CA TYR A 485 23.27 5.72 6.74
C TYR A 485 22.42 5.68 5.48
N ASN A 486 21.55 6.68 5.28
CA ASN A 486 20.62 6.74 4.15
C ASN A 486 20.58 8.16 3.55
N THR A 487 21.34 8.36 2.48
CA THR A 487 21.31 9.53 1.57
C THR A 487 21.24 10.90 2.27
N GLY A 488 22.36 11.30 2.87
CA GLY A 488 22.47 12.56 3.63
C GLY A 488 21.83 12.53 5.02
N LYS A 489 21.39 11.35 5.48
CA LYS A 489 20.77 11.16 6.79
C LYS A 489 21.29 9.89 7.48
N VAL A 490 21.06 9.80 8.79
CA VAL A 490 21.42 8.69 9.67
C VAL A 490 20.23 8.34 10.57
N SER A 491 20.09 7.06 10.87
CA SER A 491 19.36 6.56 12.04
C SER A 491 20.32 5.77 12.93
N ALA A 492 20.12 5.90 14.24
CA ALA A 492 20.85 5.17 15.28
C ALA A 492 20.09 3.93 15.79
N THR A 493 18.95 3.62 15.17
CA THR A 493 17.98 2.66 15.69
C THR A 493 17.67 1.57 14.64
N PRO A 494 17.33 0.35 15.09
CA PRO A 494 17.11 -0.04 16.48
C PRO A 494 18.39 -0.48 17.20
N THR A 495 18.43 -0.22 18.52
CA THR A 495 19.55 -0.52 19.41
C THR A 495 19.09 -1.38 20.59
N PHE A 496 19.90 -2.38 20.97
CA PHE A 496 19.79 -3.12 22.22
C PHE A 496 21.08 -2.97 23.03
N ILE A 497 20.94 -2.92 24.35
CA ILE A 497 22.06 -3.01 25.29
C ILE A 497 21.63 -3.93 26.44
N GLY A 498 22.50 -4.85 26.85
CA GLY A 498 22.38 -5.59 28.11
C GLY A 498 23.52 -5.22 29.06
N VAL A 499 23.57 -5.76 30.29
CA VAL A 499 24.81 -5.84 31.08
C VAL A 499 24.68 -6.83 32.23
N GLU A 500 25.71 -7.65 32.39
CA GLU A 500 26.03 -8.38 33.62
C GLU A 500 27.57 -8.53 33.71
N PRO A 501 28.19 -8.51 34.90
CA PRO A 501 27.65 -7.94 36.13
C PRO A 501 27.44 -6.42 35.97
N PRO A 502 26.51 -5.80 36.72
CA PRO A 502 26.17 -4.38 36.54
C PRO A 502 27.28 -3.45 37.05
N ASN A 503 28.25 -3.99 37.78
CA ASN A 503 29.45 -3.32 38.26
C ASN A 503 30.57 -4.34 38.53
N TRP A 504 31.81 -3.87 38.62
CA TRP A 504 32.89 -4.58 39.32
C TRP A 504 33.99 -3.58 39.72
N THR A 505 34.97 -4.03 40.51
CA THR A 505 36.25 -3.34 40.67
C THR A 505 37.40 -4.18 40.12
N VAL A 506 38.46 -3.51 39.66
CA VAL A 506 39.75 -4.12 39.30
C VAL A 506 40.82 -3.54 40.22
N ASP A 507 41.52 -4.39 40.96
CA ASP A 507 42.57 -3.93 41.88
C ASP A 507 43.91 -3.64 41.16
N ALA A 508 44.92 -3.19 41.91
CA ALA A 508 46.24 -2.87 41.36
C ALA A 508 47.05 -4.09 40.86
N SER A 509 46.60 -5.32 41.14
CA SER A 509 47.16 -6.56 40.60
C SER A 509 46.43 -7.05 39.35
N GLY A 510 45.30 -6.43 38.99
CA GLY A 510 44.40 -6.87 37.92
C GLY A 510 43.33 -7.85 38.40
N ALA A 511 43.19 -8.09 39.70
CA ALA A 511 42.17 -8.99 40.23
C ALA A 511 40.78 -8.33 40.12
N VAL A 512 39.84 -9.04 39.51
CA VAL A 512 38.44 -8.61 39.37
C VAL A 512 37.67 -9.00 40.62
N SER A 513 36.95 -8.04 41.21
CA SER A 513 35.99 -8.27 42.28
C SER A 513 34.61 -7.77 41.87
N VAL A 514 33.66 -8.70 41.70
CA VAL A 514 32.23 -8.35 41.58
C VAL A 514 31.66 -8.23 43.00
N THR A 515 31.00 -7.10 43.28
CA THR A 515 30.60 -6.72 44.64
C THR A 515 29.17 -6.22 44.68
N ALA A 516 28.43 -6.58 45.73
CA ALA A 516 27.04 -6.17 45.92
C ALA A 516 26.87 -4.88 46.74
N SER A 517 27.87 -4.45 47.53
CA SER A 517 27.88 -3.10 48.13
C SER A 517 29.28 -2.59 48.54
N ALA A 518 29.34 -1.27 48.78
CA ALA A 518 30.39 -0.51 49.48
C ALA A 518 31.72 -0.24 48.74
N ALA A 519 32.16 1.02 48.81
CA ALA A 519 33.38 1.51 48.16
C ALA A 519 34.64 0.92 48.81
N SER A 520 35.48 0.22 48.03
CA SER A 520 36.81 -0.24 48.46
C SER A 520 37.74 -0.51 47.26
N ALA A 521 39.01 -0.11 47.45
CA ALA A 521 40.22 -0.48 46.69
C ALA A 521 40.07 -1.05 45.26
N GLY A 522 39.99 -0.18 44.26
CA GLY A 522 40.16 -0.57 42.85
C GLY A 522 39.76 0.54 41.87
N VAL A 523 39.96 0.30 40.58
CA VAL A 523 39.26 1.02 39.50
C VAL A 523 37.85 0.46 39.45
N GLN A 524 36.83 1.30 39.63
CA GLN A 524 35.43 0.90 39.55
C GLN A 524 34.93 0.98 38.12
N HIS A 525 34.24 -0.08 37.69
CA HIS A 525 33.50 -0.16 36.43
C HIS A 525 32.00 -0.28 36.71
N ALA A 526 31.19 0.37 35.86
CA ALA A 526 29.74 0.39 35.96
C ALA A 526 29.14 0.68 34.56
N PRO A 527 29.06 -0.32 33.67
CA PRO A 527 28.48 -0.13 32.35
C PRO A 527 27.02 0.33 32.49
N MET A 528 26.55 1.12 31.51
CA MET A 528 25.20 1.69 31.50
C MET A 528 24.82 2.63 32.66
N GLU A 529 25.71 3.02 33.58
CA GLU A 529 25.33 3.86 34.74
C GLU A 529 24.63 5.17 34.33
N LYS A 530 25.00 5.77 33.21
CA LYS A 530 24.34 6.97 32.65
C LYS A 530 22.86 6.71 32.30
N GLN A 531 22.55 5.53 31.76
CA GLN A 531 21.20 5.09 31.42
C GLN A 531 20.44 4.63 32.67
N ARG A 532 21.03 3.76 33.49
CA ARG A 532 20.45 3.22 34.73
C ARG A 532 20.08 4.35 35.70
N LYS A 533 20.97 5.32 35.92
CA LYS A 533 20.69 6.46 36.81
C LYS A 533 19.56 7.34 36.27
N ALA A 534 19.54 7.64 34.97
CA ALA A 534 18.48 8.47 34.40
C ALA A 534 17.09 7.80 34.46
N VAL A 535 17.04 6.47 34.34
CA VAL A 535 15.84 5.66 34.59
C VAL A 535 15.45 5.63 36.07
N TYR A 536 16.41 5.44 36.98
CA TYR A 536 16.18 5.49 38.43
C TYR A 536 15.62 6.84 38.89
N ASP A 537 16.24 7.94 38.48
CA ASP A 537 15.81 9.31 38.82
C ASP A 537 14.37 9.58 38.33
N LEU A 538 14.03 9.12 37.13
CA LEU A 538 12.68 9.22 36.56
C LEU A 538 11.66 8.34 37.31
N ALA A 539 12.02 7.10 37.63
CA ALA A 539 11.16 6.16 38.33
C ALA A 539 10.84 6.62 39.76
N GLU A 540 11.84 7.11 40.51
CA GLU A 540 11.64 7.68 41.85
C GLU A 540 10.80 8.97 41.79
N ALA A 541 11.05 9.85 40.82
CA ALA A 541 10.28 11.09 40.65
C ALA A 541 8.80 10.84 40.27
N ILE A 542 8.49 9.70 39.62
CA ILE A 542 7.11 9.28 39.33
C ILE A 542 6.49 8.56 40.54
N GLN A 543 7.21 7.64 41.20
CA GLN A 543 6.66 6.85 42.31
C GLN A 543 6.46 7.64 43.61
N SER A 544 7.21 8.72 43.82
CA SER A 544 7.06 9.63 44.97
C SER A 544 5.83 10.55 44.90
N ASP A 545 5.17 10.63 43.74
CA ASP A 545 3.91 11.36 43.54
C ASP A 545 2.78 10.35 43.32
N GLY A 546 1.82 10.27 44.25
CA GLY A 546 0.75 9.27 44.20
C GLY A 546 -0.15 9.34 42.96
N THR A 547 -0.29 10.52 42.34
CA THR A 547 -1.10 10.69 41.12
C THR A 547 -0.30 10.28 39.89
N ALA A 548 0.95 10.72 39.80
CA ALA A 548 1.87 10.31 38.73
C ALA A 548 2.11 8.79 38.74
N SER A 549 2.35 8.23 39.91
CA SER A 549 2.50 6.80 40.20
C SER A 549 1.30 5.99 39.69
N ALA A 550 0.08 6.36 40.10
CA ALA A 550 -1.15 5.69 39.67
C ALA A 550 -1.42 5.80 38.16
N ALA A 551 -1.03 6.91 37.51
CA ALA A 551 -1.18 7.10 36.07
C ALA A 551 -0.13 6.37 35.23
N ALA A 552 1.09 6.17 35.75
CA ALA A 552 2.18 5.49 35.05
C ALA A 552 2.22 3.97 35.26
N LYS A 553 1.65 3.45 36.36
CA LYS A 553 1.74 2.03 36.71
C LYS A 553 0.95 1.13 35.75
N LEU A 554 1.63 0.13 35.19
CA LEU A 554 1.05 -0.91 34.35
C LEU A 554 0.42 -2.04 35.19
N SER A 555 -0.60 -2.68 34.63
CA SER A 555 -1.28 -3.84 35.21
C SER A 555 -0.51 -5.17 35.07
N THR A 556 0.64 -5.15 34.40
CA THR A 556 1.36 -6.32 33.92
C THR A 556 2.85 -6.13 34.19
N THR A 557 3.51 -7.20 34.60
CA THR A 557 4.97 -7.25 34.83
C THR A 557 5.70 -7.65 33.54
N PHE A 558 6.96 -7.23 33.42
CA PHE A 558 7.80 -7.54 32.27
C PHE A 558 9.11 -8.14 32.78
N THR A 559 9.47 -9.32 32.25
CA THR A 559 10.62 -10.09 32.71
C THR A 559 11.84 -9.96 31.81
N ASP A 560 11.66 -9.45 30.58
CA ASP A 560 12.70 -9.33 29.56
C ASP A 560 12.29 -8.29 28.50
N VAL A 561 13.27 -7.77 27.75
CA VAL A 561 13.09 -7.02 26.51
C VAL A 561 14.13 -7.54 25.50
N ILE A 562 13.68 -8.45 24.62
CA ILE A 562 14.52 -9.30 23.76
C ILE A 562 14.63 -8.70 22.35
N MET A 563 15.76 -8.90 21.67
CA MET A 563 15.98 -8.39 20.32
C MET A 563 16.79 -9.38 19.46
N GLY A 564 16.10 -10.22 18.67
CA GLY A 564 16.80 -11.19 17.84
C GLY A 564 15.98 -11.85 16.71
N ALA A 565 16.67 -12.15 15.60
CA ALA A 565 16.13 -12.76 14.38
C ALA A 565 15.37 -14.08 14.57
N SER A 566 15.78 -14.83 15.60
CA SER A 566 15.36 -16.20 15.88
C SER A 566 15.34 -16.42 17.39
N GLY A 567 14.15 -16.63 17.96
CA GLY A 567 13.97 -16.86 19.40
C GLY A 567 12.49 -16.96 19.78
N ASN A 568 11.66 -16.07 19.24
CA ASN A 568 10.20 -16.20 19.29
C ASN A 568 9.66 -16.68 17.95
N SER A 569 8.79 -17.69 17.98
CA SER A 569 8.00 -18.17 16.83
C SER A 569 6.81 -17.26 16.50
N ASP A 570 6.59 -16.22 17.31
CA ASP A 570 5.47 -15.30 17.20
C ASP A 570 5.67 -14.26 16.08
N GLY A 571 4.65 -14.08 15.24
CA GLY A 571 4.74 -13.28 14.01
C GLY A 571 5.02 -11.79 14.23
N ASN A 572 4.85 -11.32 15.47
CA ASN A 572 5.03 -9.94 15.88
C ASN A 572 6.46 -9.40 15.69
N PHE A 573 7.50 -10.24 15.71
CA PHE A 573 8.87 -9.76 15.45
C PHE A 573 9.04 -9.20 14.02
N LYS A 574 8.26 -9.69 13.06
CA LYS A 574 8.31 -9.25 11.65
C LYS A 574 7.43 -8.04 11.32
N SER A 575 6.54 -7.61 12.22
CA SER A 575 5.56 -6.56 11.93
C SER A 575 6.02 -5.15 12.29
N LEU A 576 7.17 -5.00 12.97
CA LEU A 576 7.68 -3.75 13.55
C LEU A 576 6.66 -3.02 14.45
N ALA A 577 5.62 -3.71 14.93
CA ALA A 577 4.50 -3.09 15.63
C ALA A 577 4.90 -2.61 17.05
N TYR A 578 4.38 -1.44 17.42
CA TYR A 578 4.55 -0.85 18.75
C TYR A 578 3.24 -0.96 19.54
N PRO A 579 3.25 -1.53 20.77
CA PRO A 579 2.08 -1.53 21.64
C PRO A 579 1.51 -0.12 21.85
N THR A 580 0.21 0.06 21.54
CA THR A 580 -0.50 1.35 21.70
C THR A 580 -1.50 1.36 22.86
N SER A 581 -1.78 0.18 23.41
CA SER A 581 -2.45 -0.05 24.70
C SER A 581 -1.47 0.15 25.86
N GLY A 582 -2.00 0.38 27.07
CA GLY A 582 -1.14 0.57 28.26
C GLY A 582 -0.18 1.76 28.13
N ARG A 583 -0.69 2.92 27.69
CA ARG A 583 0.04 4.19 27.75
C ARG A 583 -0.25 4.87 29.08
N GLY A 584 0.82 5.17 29.83
CA GLY A 584 0.76 5.61 31.22
C GLY A 584 0.64 7.13 31.38
N LEU A 585 1.50 7.70 32.21
CA LEU A 585 1.53 9.13 32.53
C LEU A 585 2.02 9.94 31.33
N GLN A 586 1.18 10.83 30.81
CA GLN A 586 1.53 11.75 29.73
C GLN A 586 2.45 12.86 30.25
N TYR A 587 3.48 13.24 29.49
CA TYR A 587 4.45 14.28 29.85
C TYR A 587 3.77 15.62 30.25
N GLY A 588 2.68 15.99 29.57
CA GLY A 588 1.91 17.21 29.88
C GLY A 588 1.21 17.20 31.25
N ALA A 589 1.10 16.03 31.91
CA ALA A 589 0.57 15.89 33.27
C ALA A 589 1.68 15.74 34.33
N MET A 590 2.95 15.72 33.93
CA MET A 590 4.10 15.61 34.83
C MET A 590 4.51 16.95 35.43
N ASN A 591 5.04 16.92 36.65
CA ASN A 591 5.71 18.07 37.26
C ASN A 591 7.08 18.37 36.61
N ALA A 592 7.66 19.54 36.88
CA ALA A 592 8.89 19.99 36.22
C ALA A 592 10.11 19.08 36.45
N ALA A 593 10.19 18.38 37.59
CA ALA A 593 11.28 17.44 37.87
C ALA A 593 11.12 16.16 37.04
N GLN A 594 9.93 15.55 37.08
CA GLN A 594 9.56 14.40 36.24
C GLN A 594 9.81 14.69 34.74
N GLN A 595 9.36 15.85 34.25
CA GLN A 595 9.62 16.30 32.88
C GLN A 595 11.12 16.41 32.54
N SER A 596 11.92 16.96 33.46
CA SER A 596 13.38 17.04 33.32
C SER A 596 14.00 15.63 33.21
N TYR A 597 13.56 14.69 34.05
CA TYR A 597 14.06 13.32 34.02
C TYR A 597 13.64 12.54 32.77
N VAL A 598 12.48 12.81 32.16
CA VAL A 598 12.14 12.26 30.82
C VAL A 598 13.12 12.76 29.76
N ARG A 599 13.43 14.05 29.75
CA ARG A 599 14.42 14.63 28.81
C ARG A 599 15.82 14.05 29.05
N ALA A 600 16.23 13.88 30.32
CA ALA A 600 17.51 13.30 30.70
C ALA A 600 17.63 11.80 30.34
N ALA A 601 16.57 11.02 30.57
CA ALA A 601 16.51 9.62 30.18
C ALA A 601 16.62 9.46 28.66
N ILE A 602 15.83 10.18 27.85
CA ILE A 602 15.98 10.17 26.38
C ILE A 602 17.42 10.52 25.97
N ALA A 603 18.03 11.52 26.62
CA ALA A 603 19.40 11.93 26.34
C ALA A 603 20.47 10.88 26.65
N ALA A 604 20.25 9.98 27.61
CA ALA A 604 21.23 8.96 27.99
C ALA A 604 21.47 7.91 26.88
N TRP A 605 20.46 7.54 26.10
CA TRP A 605 20.63 6.65 24.94
C TRP A 605 21.14 7.44 23.73
N VAL A 606 20.52 8.57 23.41
CA VAL A 606 20.80 9.32 22.18
C VAL A 606 22.24 9.86 22.14
N ASN A 607 22.81 10.27 23.28
CA ASN A 607 24.19 10.79 23.35
C ASN A 607 25.28 9.72 23.25
N THR A 608 24.95 8.43 23.05
CA THR A 608 25.91 7.40 22.63
C THR A 608 26.39 7.62 21.18
N GLN A 609 25.58 8.31 20.36
CA GLN A 609 25.81 8.50 18.93
C GLN A 609 26.68 9.73 18.65
N ALA A 610 27.31 9.80 17.47
CA ALA A 610 28.05 10.99 17.03
C ALA A 610 27.24 12.29 17.21
N ALA A 611 27.91 13.39 17.60
CA ALA A 611 27.26 14.57 18.16
C ALA A 611 26.27 15.29 17.24
N ASP A 612 26.44 15.19 15.93
CA ASP A 612 25.52 15.70 14.91
C ASP A 612 24.25 14.85 14.79
N VAL A 613 24.41 13.52 14.86
CA VAL A 613 23.31 12.54 14.91
C VAL A 613 22.53 12.71 16.21
N SER A 614 23.22 12.77 17.36
CA SER A 614 22.58 12.90 18.67
C SER A 614 21.85 14.23 18.81
N SER A 615 22.48 15.35 18.44
CA SER A 615 21.85 16.68 18.46
C SER A 615 20.57 16.73 17.62
N THR A 616 20.59 16.14 16.42
CA THR A 616 19.42 16.13 15.54
C THR A 616 18.31 15.21 16.05
N LEU A 617 18.63 14.04 16.59
CA LEU A 617 17.65 13.13 17.20
C LEU A 617 17.03 13.74 18.46
N LEU A 618 17.81 14.40 19.32
CA LEU A 618 17.29 15.15 20.47
C LEU A 618 16.39 16.31 20.03
N GLY A 619 16.75 17.04 18.97
CA GLY A 619 15.87 18.07 18.39
C GLY A 619 14.52 17.53 17.92
N ALA A 620 14.45 16.27 17.46
CA ALA A 620 13.21 15.63 17.04
C ALA A 620 12.43 14.96 18.19
N TYR A 621 13.11 14.44 19.21
CA TYR A 621 12.48 13.74 20.33
C TYR A 621 12.05 14.69 21.46
N LEU A 622 12.77 15.81 21.64
CA LEU A 622 12.56 16.77 22.73
C LEU A 622 11.84 18.06 22.29
N ALA A 623 11.30 18.09 21.08
CA ALA A 623 10.38 19.12 20.62
C ALA A 623 9.08 19.09 21.45
N ASP A 624 8.45 20.25 21.66
CA ASP A 624 7.35 20.35 22.61
C ASP A 624 6.06 19.64 22.15
N ASP A 625 5.86 19.49 20.83
CA ASP A 625 4.77 18.67 20.27
C ASP A 625 5.05 17.16 20.40
N ALA A 626 6.28 16.74 20.14
CA ALA A 626 6.73 15.37 20.36
C ALA A 626 6.62 14.95 21.84
N LEU A 627 7.02 15.83 22.76
CA LEU A 627 6.91 15.60 24.20
C LEU A 627 5.47 15.70 24.70
N ALA A 628 4.65 16.63 24.22
CA ALA A 628 3.22 16.67 24.56
C ALA A 628 2.51 15.34 24.23
N ALA A 629 2.96 14.63 23.21
CA ALA A 629 2.48 13.29 22.81
C ALA A 629 3.33 12.12 23.35
N THR A 630 4.25 12.37 24.30
CA THR A 630 5.07 11.35 24.96
C THR A 630 4.48 10.91 26.31
N TYR A 631 4.57 9.61 26.58
CA TYR A 631 4.08 8.93 27.78
C TYR A 631 5.23 8.20 28.49
N VAL A 632 5.13 8.05 29.80
CA VAL A 632 5.97 7.15 30.59
C VAL A 632 5.09 6.15 31.32
N ALA A 633 5.47 4.88 31.29
CA ALA A 633 4.78 3.80 31.98
C ALA A 633 5.79 2.89 32.69
N TYR A 634 5.41 2.27 33.80
CA TYR A 634 6.29 1.37 34.55
C TYR A 634 5.60 0.10 35.02
N GLY A 635 6.34 -1.02 35.04
CA GLY A 635 5.98 -2.28 35.68
C GLY A 635 6.74 -2.42 37.00
N VAL A 636 6.09 -2.94 38.03
CA VAL A 636 6.73 -3.17 39.34
C VAL A 636 7.48 -4.50 39.35
N GLY A 637 8.64 -4.50 40.00
CA GLY A 637 9.40 -5.70 40.32
C GLY A 637 8.81 -6.50 41.48
N GLN A 638 9.53 -7.56 41.88
CA GLN A 638 9.10 -8.51 42.91
C GLN A 638 8.84 -7.86 44.27
N GLY A 639 9.59 -6.79 44.61
CA GLY A 639 9.38 -5.97 45.82
C GLY A 639 8.19 -4.99 45.74
N GLY A 640 7.37 -5.02 44.68
CA GLY A 640 6.17 -4.20 44.53
C GLY A 640 6.40 -2.73 44.14
N LYS A 641 7.66 -2.32 43.98
CA LYS A 641 8.12 -1.05 43.39
C LYS A 641 8.76 -1.29 42.02
N ALA A 642 8.89 -0.25 41.20
CA ALA A 642 9.81 -0.25 40.07
C ALA A 642 11.16 0.33 40.50
N ASP A 643 12.06 -0.54 40.95
CA ASP A 643 13.38 -0.17 41.46
C ASP A 643 14.45 -0.45 40.40
N PHE A 644 15.27 0.55 40.13
CA PHE A 644 16.39 0.50 39.18
C PHE A 644 17.71 0.92 39.85
N GLY A 645 17.72 1.01 41.19
CA GLY A 645 18.75 1.65 41.98
C GLY A 645 20.04 0.85 42.12
N ALA A 646 20.10 -0.40 41.65
CA ALA A 646 21.13 -1.34 42.08
C ALA A 646 22.56 -0.91 41.72
N TYR A 647 23.36 -0.88 42.78
CA TYR A 647 24.81 -0.65 42.89
C TYR A 647 25.39 0.76 42.62
N PRO A 648 26.23 1.30 43.53
CA PRO A 648 26.42 0.93 44.94
C PRO A 648 25.35 1.62 45.83
N ASN A 649 24.07 1.44 45.51
CA ASN A 649 22.97 1.97 46.33
C ASN A 649 22.61 0.99 47.46
N ALA A 650 22.81 1.40 48.70
CA ALA A 650 22.50 0.59 49.89
C ALA A 650 20.99 0.51 50.22
N ALA A 651 20.11 1.12 49.42
CA ALA A 651 18.67 1.20 49.69
C ALA A 651 17.83 0.04 49.13
N ALA A 652 18.38 -0.80 48.25
CA ALA A 652 17.64 -1.82 47.49
C ALA A 652 18.32 -3.18 47.49
N ALA A 653 17.55 -4.26 47.68
CA ALA A 653 18.04 -5.62 47.47
C ALA A 653 17.90 -6.01 45.98
N PRO A 654 18.90 -6.65 45.35
CA PRO A 654 18.84 -6.98 43.92
C PRO A 654 17.62 -7.81 43.50
N LEU A 655 17.14 -8.71 44.36
CA LEU A 655 15.98 -9.56 44.09
C LEU A 655 14.67 -8.76 44.05
N ASP A 656 14.48 -7.78 44.93
CA ASP A 656 13.27 -6.95 45.00
C ASP A 656 13.08 -6.12 43.73
N ALA A 657 14.19 -5.71 43.11
CA ALA A 657 14.20 -4.93 41.88
C ALA A 657 13.92 -5.76 40.61
N GLN A 658 14.05 -7.10 40.64
CA GLN A 658 13.78 -7.95 39.47
C GLN A 658 12.36 -7.76 38.93
N HIS A 659 12.21 -7.72 37.61
CA HIS A 659 10.99 -7.41 36.85
C HIS A 659 10.53 -5.93 36.94
N SER A 660 11.32 -5.04 37.54
CA SER A 660 11.11 -3.60 37.40
C SER A 660 11.32 -3.20 35.95
N TYR A 661 10.34 -2.51 35.37
CA TYR A 661 10.31 -2.15 33.96
C TYR A 661 9.88 -0.69 33.81
N ILE A 662 10.48 0.04 32.88
CA ILE A 662 10.03 1.38 32.50
C ILE A 662 10.07 1.55 30.98
N ARG A 663 9.08 2.26 30.45
CA ARG A 663 8.97 2.63 29.04
C ARG A 663 8.80 4.14 28.88
N ILE A 664 9.53 4.71 27.93
CA ILE A 664 9.31 6.05 27.38
C ILE A 664 8.75 5.89 25.96
N ASP A 665 7.58 6.46 25.72
CA ASP A 665 6.69 6.13 24.60
C ASP A 665 6.21 7.42 23.91
N GLY A 666 6.96 7.90 22.92
CA GLY A 666 6.67 9.11 22.15
C GLY A 666 6.27 8.84 20.70
N PRO A 667 6.04 9.89 19.88
CA PRO A 667 5.68 9.72 18.46
C PRO A 667 6.79 9.09 17.62
N ARG A 668 8.05 9.34 17.98
CA ARG A 668 9.25 8.72 17.38
C ARG A 668 9.96 7.82 18.37
N VAL A 669 10.41 8.39 19.50
CA VAL A 669 11.20 7.67 20.50
C VAL A 669 10.41 6.55 21.17
N TRP A 670 11.04 5.39 21.29
CA TRP A 670 10.61 4.28 22.11
C TRP A 670 11.83 3.75 22.86
N ILE A 671 11.84 3.87 24.19
CA ILE A 671 12.90 3.34 25.05
C ILE A 671 12.25 2.43 26.10
N GLU A 672 12.80 1.23 26.28
CA GLU A 672 12.39 0.29 27.31
C GLU A 672 13.61 -0.14 28.13
N PHE A 673 13.47 -0.28 29.43
CA PHE A 673 14.51 -0.76 30.34
C PHE A 673 13.88 -1.73 31.34
N VAL A 674 14.49 -2.91 31.53
CA VAL A 674 14.02 -3.95 32.44
C VAL A 674 15.17 -4.47 33.31
N VAL A 675 14.83 -4.83 34.54
CA VAL A 675 15.72 -5.45 35.52
C VAL A 675 15.45 -6.96 35.54
N GLN A 676 16.46 -7.76 35.22
CA GLN A 676 16.42 -9.23 35.27
C GLN A 676 17.30 -9.76 36.41
N GLN A 677 17.17 -11.07 36.69
CA GLN A 677 18.12 -11.83 37.48
C GLN A 677 19.42 -12.07 36.68
N GLY A 678 20.59 -12.02 37.35
CA GLY A 678 21.85 -12.45 36.76
C GLY A 678 21.84 -13.92 36.30
N VAL A 679 22.55 -14.21 35.20
CA VAL A 679 22.65 -15.55 34.57
C VAL A 679 23.90 -16.29 35.06
N VAL A 680 25.00 -15.57 35.29
CA VAL A 680 26.28 -16.09 35.81
C VAL A 680 26.44 -15.71 37.29
N TYR A 681 26.01 -14.51 37.66
CA TYR A 681 25.94 -14.01 39.03
C TYR A 681 24.48 -14.03 39.51
N GLY A 682 23.95 -15.21 39.82
CA GLY A 682 22.51 -15.44 40.05
C GLY A 682 21.85 -14.69 41.21
N THR A 683 22.62 -13.99 42.05
CA THR A 683 22.12 -13.09 43.12
C THR A 683 22.11 -11.62 42.73
N ASP A 684 22.79 -11.25 41.65
CA ASP A 684 22.92 -9.89 41.16
C ASP A 684 21.86 -9.62 40.07
N ILE A 685 21.98 -8.45 39.45
CA ILE A 685 21.05 -7.94 38.43
C ILE A 685 21.71 -7.96 37.06
N HIS A 686 20.91 -8.36 36.06
CA HIS A 686 21.21 -8.16 34.66
C HIS A 686 20.23 -7.09 34.12
N TYR A 687 20.71 -6.02 33.48
CA TYR A 687 19.81 -5.05 32.84
C TYR A 687 19.66 -5.34 31.36
N HIS A 688 18.44 -5.30 30.82
CA HIS A 688 18.19 -5.27 29.38
C HIS A 688 17.51 -3.96 28.99
N THR A 689 17.90 -3.36 27.86
CA THR A 689 17.26 -2.15 27.32
C THR A 689 17.20 -2.11 25.80
N LEU A 690 16.13 -1.49 25.32
CA LEU A 690 15.81 -1.27 23.92
C LEU A 690 15.75 0.24 23.65
N TRP A 691 16.30 0.70 22.53
CA TRP A 691 15.99 2.02 21.98
C TRP A 691 15.65 1.91 20.49
N ARG A 692 14.46 2.37 20.13
CA ARG A 692 13.90 2.34 18.78
C ARG A 692 13.38 3.73 18.38
N ASP A 693 13.30 3.95 17.07
CA ASP A 693 12.55 5.04 16.47
C ASP A 693 11.44 4.45 15.60
N LYS A 694 10.19 4.69 16.02
CA LYS A 694 8.95 4.27 15.34
C LYS A 694 8.86 4.69 13.87
N THR A 695 9.73 5.59 13.44
CA THR A 695 9.75 6.22 12.13
C THR A 695 11.09 6.12 11.39
N ALA A 696 12.14 5.63 12.05
CA ALA A 696 13.50 5.67 11.53
C ALA A 696 14.33 4.40 11.76
N ASP A 697 13.79 3.37 12.42
CA ASP A 697 14.45 2.06 12.51
C ASP A 697 14.94 1.57 11.15
N TYR A 698 16.17 1.04 11.12
CA TYR A 698 16.87 0.61 9.89
C TYR A 698 16.91 1.69 8.80
N GLY A 699 16.95 2.97 9.20
CA GLY A 699 16.92 4.12 8.31
C GLY A 699 15.57 4.35 7.62
N GLY A 700 14.48 3.81 8.17
CA GLY A 700 13.13 3.92 7.62
C GLY A 700 12.98 3.23 6.25
N SER A 701 13.79 2.20 6.00
CA SER A 701 13.90 1.52 4.69
C SER A 701 13.11 0.22 4.58
N PHE A 702 12.55 -0.27 5.68
CA PHE A 702 11.76 -1.51 5.79
C PHE A 702 10.50 -1.25 6.61
#